data_AF-A0A495XX45-F1
#
_entry.id   AF-A0A495XX45-F1
#
_cell.length_a   1.000
_cell.length_b   1.000
_cell.length_c   1.000
_cell.angle_alpha   90.00
_cell.angle_beta   90.00
_cell.angle_gamma   90.00
#
_symmetry.space_group_name_H-M   'P 1'
#
loop_
_entity.id
_entity.type
_entity.pdbx_description
1 polymer ?
#
loop_
_entity_poly.entity_id
_entity_poly.type
_entity_poly.pdbx_seq_one_letter_code
_entity_poly.pdbx_strand_id
1 'polypeptide(L)'
;MKTFRTRTVGAAAIGLLTIAAASTSSPASAAEDRTVSPVGVASMGTTSSSPDPDKAMLLRWSVLPTATYVPGSEPSGAFTTGNAAIPAPYAGQPVQGFSATHRLADGTSLVMSDNGYGSKANSGDFLLSVHRIRPNAVQLPTAVGAAPVKGDRTAYLGTPIRLSDPFNRISWPTWRDGACAAAAASNPAGYTCPTPDRLLTGWDFDIESMQIAKDGTMWFGEEFGPFLLHTDSSGRLLSAPIPTPGVRSPSDPTLPPGQQPTLANSKGFEGMAIEPDLRTLHPMLEGVTTEDAAKGRTRDLRVYTVRTTGTRASFAPGHSYYRLDDPANAIGDFIMVNDRQGLVLERDNGQGASAVTKRVYLVDLDRTSRDGVMHKQLLVDLMNLPNPLGLGGFGPTFTFPFVTIEDLEIIDGRTIAVMNDNNFPAVGGRSGTEPDQNEYLEIRLPRRLDVAQSLLPSRRVGDPVTRFDVQAHRGGLGLTTEETPQGFSKALALGVSTLELDTQVTQDGAVVVTHDRQVQAVKCRDTAPVTPGDREYPYVGKFITDLTLAQVQTLDCGYQQLPGHPAQQVVTGVKMAQLRDVFAVVRAHRAWGVRLNIETKVEAGAPEQTAPRELFVKRVREEIATSGLERQVTVQSFDWGALRVMHDLAPAIPLVALTNDDFLQVGQPGASPWLGGLDADDFGGDFVAAADAIPGVSTLSPVAGLPQSGKTGDAGYRFYTDADMVARANASGLKVVPWTVDDPATMETLIDAGVDGLITDYPDVLRAVLADKGMRQPRPYALQR
;
A
#
# COMPACT_ATOMS: atom_id res chain seq x y z
N MET A 1 -33.04 75.69 -2.42
CA MET A 1 -32.38 76.95 -2.00
C MET A 1 -30.89 76.64 -1.83
N LYS A 2 -30.08 77.25 -2.70
CA LYS A 2 -28.60 77.24 -2.85
C LYS A 2 -27.87 75.87 -2.93
N THR A 3 -27.50 75.32 -4.10
CA THR A 3 -26.40 75.68 -5.06
C THR A 3 -24.98 75.54 -4.49
N PHE A 4 -23.91 75.11 -5.19
CA PHE A 4 -23.59 74.90 -6.62
C PHE A 4 -22.32 73.98 -6.71
N ARG A 5 -22.12 73.37 -7.89
CA ARG A 5 -20.95 72.75 -8.61
C ARG A 5 -19.51 73.14 -8.15
N THR A 6 -18.36 72.52 -8.53
CA THR A 6 -17.92 71.76 -9.75
C THR A 6 -16.48 71.21 -9.54
N ARG A 7 -16.13 70.12 -10.28
CA ARG A 7 -14.86 69.72 -10.97
C ARG A 7 -13.52 70.42 -10.60
N THR A 8 -12.32 69.80 -10.65
CA THR A 8 -11.60 69.34 -11.87
C THR A 8 -10.21 68.68 -11.52
N VAL A 9 -9.85 67.58 -12.20
CA VAL A 9 -8.55 67.11 -12.81
C VAL A 9 -7.17 67.18 -12.10
N GLY A 10 -6.38 66.09 -12.27
CA GLY A 10 -4.93 66.09 -12.59
C GLY A 10 -3.98 65.66 -11.46
N ALA A 11 -3.41 64.44 -11.45
CA ALA A 11 -2.26 63.91 -12.19
C ALA A 11 -0.85 64.21 -11.58
N ALA A 12 -0.21 63.11 -11.17
CA ALA A 12 1.22 62.73 -11.29
C ALA A 12 2.36 63.48 -10.54
N ALA A 13 2.98 62.70 -9.63
CA ALA A 13 4.38 62.26 -9.62
C ALA A 13 5.53 63.11 -9.00
N ILE A 14 6.50 62.32 -8.50
CA ILE A 14 7.96 62.53 -8.40
C ILE A 14 8.52 62.62 -6.97
N GLY A 15 9.43 61.69 -6.69
CA GLY A 15 10.36 61.70 -5.55
C GLY A 15 11.37 60.56 -5.65
N LEU A 16 12.27 60.61 -6.65
CA LEU A 16 13.50 59.82 -6.71
C LEU A 16 14.49 60.31 -5.64
N LEU A 17 15.24 59.40 -5.01
CA LEU A 17 16.63 59.68 -4.67
C LEU A 17 17.48 58.40 -4.76
N THR A 18 18.57 58.50 -5.52
CA THR A 18 19.52 57.46 -5.88
C THR A 18 20.88 57.66 -5.21
N ILE A 19 21.49 56.52 -4.83
CA ILE A 19 22.91 56.11 -4.97
C ILE A 19 23.97 56.81 -4.09
N ALA A 20 24.71 56.00 -3.32
CA ALA A 20 26.17 55.91 -3.39
C ALA A 20 26.67 54.58 -2.81
N ALA A 21 27.49 53.88 -3.61
CA ALA A 21 28.18 52.63 -3.29
C ALA A 21 29.61 52.90 -2.81
N ALA A 22 30.16 52.00 -1.98
CA ALA A 22 31.60 51.72 -1.96
C ALA A 22 31.86 50.30 -1.44
N SER A 23 32.62 49.56 -2.26
CA SER A 23 33.13 48.20 -2.12
C SER A 23 34.22 48.06 -1.05
N THR A 24 34.37 46.88 -0.44
CA THR A 24 35.57 46.00 -0.58
C THR A 24 35.51 44.71 0.27
N SER A 25 35.99 43.63 -0.36
CA SER A 25 36.63 42.40 0.18
C SER A 25 35.86 41.38 1.04
N SER A 26 35.70 40.18 0.49
CA SER A 26 35.69 38.88 1.22
C SER A 26 37.10 38.53 1.76
N PRO A 27 37.24 37.60 2.74
CA PRO A 27 37.12 36.17 2.48
C PRO A 27 36.33 35.38 3.55
N ALA A 28 36.06 34.11 3.23
CA ALA A 28 35.29 33.13 4.00
C ALA A 28 35.91 32.73 5.35
N SER A 29 35.07 32.38 6.35
CA SER A 29 35.21 31.18 7.20
C SER A 29 34.03 30.99 8.18
N ALA A 30 33.67 29.71 8.34
CA ALA A 30 32.95 28.96 9.38
C ALA A 30 32.17 29.63 10.55
N ALA A 31 30.97 29.07 10.77
CA ALA A 31 30.30 28.68 12.03
C ALA A 31 30.32 29.62 13.26
N GLU A 32 29.13 29.99 13.76
CA GLU A 32 28.63 29.52 15.06
C GLU A 32 27.21 30.02 15.40
N ASP A 33 26.50 29.12 16.06
CA ASP A 33 25.19 29.19 16.69
C ASP A 33 25.08 30.31 17.74
N ARG A 34 24.00 31.09 17.72
CA ARG A 34 23.62 32.00 18.81
C ARG A 34 22.13 31.95 19.09
N THR A 35 21.83 31.11 20.07
CA THR A 35 20.63 31.08 20.90
C THR A 35 20.21 32.46 21.42
N VAL A 36 18.93 32.81 21.27
CA VAL A 36 18.26 33.87 22.03
C VAL A 36 17.12 33.24 22.83
N SER A 37 17.16 33.41 24.16
CA SER A 37 16.18 32.88 25.11
C SER A 37 14.86 33.67 25.12
N PRO A 38 13.70 33.03 25.36
CA PRO A 38 12.41 33.71 25.45
C PRO A 38 12.09 34.20 26.87
N VAL A 39 11.33 35.28 26.96
CA VAL A 39 10.81 35.88 28.20
C VAL A 39 9.41 35.32 28.51
N GLY A 40 9.24 34.82 29.75
CA GLY A 40 8.00 34.89 30.53
C GLY A 40 6.85 33.93 30.18
N VAL A 41 6.84 32.74 30.79
CA VAL A 41 5.68 31.84 30.83
C VAL A 41 4.84 32.14 32.08
N ALA A 42 3.57 32.52 31.89
CA ALA A 42 2.54 32.44 32.92
C ALA A 42 1.97 31.01 32.96
N SER A 43 1.88 30.42 34.14
CA SER A 43 1.42 29.05 34.33
C SER A 43 -0.06 28.89 33.96
N MET A 44 -0.36 27.97 33.03
CA MET A 44 -1.67 27.33 32.94
C MET A 44 -1.49 25.81 32.98
N GLY A 45 -2.34 25.17 33.78
CA GLY A 45 -2.19 23.80 34.25
C GLY A 45 -2.16 22.75 33.15
N THR A 46 -1.35 21.72 33.38
CA THR A 46 -1.28 20.51 32.57
C THR A 46 -2.48 19.63 32.85
N THR A 47 -3.55 19.78 32.08
CA THR A 47 -4.52 18.70 31.90
C THR A 47 -4.01 17.76 30.83
N SER A 48 -3.44 16.62 31.23
CA SER A 48 -3.24 15.49 30.32
C SER A 48 -4.61 14.90 30.00
N SER A 49 -5.22 15.33 28.91
CA SER A 49 -6.38 14.62 28.34
C SER A 49 -5.86 13.38 27.60
N SER A 50 -6.19 12.20 28.12
CA SER A 50 -6.19 10.97 27.32
C SER A 50 -6.97 11.20 26.01
N PRO A 51 -6.53 10.65 24.85
CA PRO A 51 -7.26 10.83 23.60
C PRO A 51 -8.70 10.32 23.72
N ASP A 52 -9.66 11.14 23.31
CA ASP A 52 -11.07 10.78 23.23
C ASP A 52 -11.24 9.66 22.17
N PRO A 53 -11.61 8.43 22.56
CA PRO A 53 -11.71 7.29 21.63
C PRO A 53 -12.85 7.46 20.61
N ASP A 54 -13.74 8.44 20.81
CA ASP A 54 -14.91 8.67 19.97
C ASP A 54 -14.70 9.73 18.88
N LYS A 55 -13.47 10.26 18.72
CA LYS A 55 -13.15 11.25 17.67
C LYS A 55 -12.18 10.72 16.62
N ALA A 56 -12.34 11.20 15.39
CA ALA A 56 -11.32 11.02 14.36
C ALA A 56 -10.03 11.74 14.80
N MET A 57 -8.87 11.22 14.43
CA MET A 57 -7.57 11.83 14.80
C MET A 57 -6.54 11.68 13.69
N LEU A 58 -5.64 12.66 13.61
CA LEU A 58 -4.51 12.61 12.69
C LEU A 58 -3.56 11.49 13.12
N LEU A 59 -3.36 10.53 12.22
CA LEU A 59 -2.46 9.39 12.42
C LEU A 59 -1.12 9.64 11.74
N ARG A 60 -1.13 10.33 10.60
CA ARG A 60 0.07 10.58 9.78
C ARG A 60 -0.05 11.89 9.04
N TRP A 61 1.10 12.52 8.82
CA TRP A 61 1.24 13.69 7.99
C TRP A 61 2.57 13.64 7.25
N SER A 62 2.56 13.90 5.95
CA SER A 62 3.77 14.10 5.15
C SER A 62 3.50 15.05 3.99
N VAL A 63 4.53 15.66 3.42
CA VAL A 63 4.41 16.65 2.35
C VAL A 63 5.26 16.31 1.14
N LEU A 64 4.69 16.44 -0.06
CA LEU A 64 5.48 16.52 -1.27
C LEU A 64 5.86 18.00 -1.49
N PRO A 65 7.16 18.33 -1.63
CA PRO A 65 7.58 19.71 -1.82
C PRO A 65 6.92 20.38 -3.03
N THR A 66 6.49 21.64 -2.91
CA THR A 66 5.80 22.36 -4.00
C THR A 66 6.62 22.42 -5.29
N ALA A 67 7.94 22.56 -5.21
CA ALA A 67 8.81 22.59 -6.39
C ALA A 67 9.27 21.19 -6.83
N THR A 68 8.40 20.18 -6.80
CA THR A 68 8.70 18.83 -7.30
C THR A 68 8.28 18.72 -8.76
N TYR A 69 9.25 18.57 -9.66
CA TYR A 69 9.01 18.43 -11.10
C TYR A 69 9.22 16.99 -11.56
N VAL A 70 8.58 16.62 -12.67
CA VAL A 70 8.86 15.37 -13.38
C VAL A 70 10.29 15.43 -13.95
N PRO A 71 11.20 14.51 -13.57
CA PRO A 71 12.57 14.49 -14.07
C PRO A 71 12.63 14.44 -15.61
N GLY A 72 13.43 15.33 -16.19
CA GLY A 72 13.65 15.38 -17.64
C GLY A 72 12.41 15.75 -18.47
N SER A 73 11.35 16.26 -17.84
CA SER A 73 10.17 16.76 -18.55
C SER A 73 10.42 18.08 -19.25
N GLU A 74 9.56 18.40 -20.22
CA GLU A 74 9.58 19.70 -20.90
C GLU A 74 9.14 20.84 -19.96
N PRO A 75 9.66 22.07 -20.14
CA PRO A 75 9.18 23.26 -19.44
C PRO A 75 7.67 23.48 -19.64
N SER A 76 7.06 24.21 -18.72
CA SER A 76 5.63 24.52 -18.75
C SER A 76 5.31 25.87 -18.09
N GLY A 77 4.05 26.28 -18.10
CA GLY A 77 3.60 27.53 -17.49
C GLY A 77 3.90 28.76 -18.34
N ALA A 78 4.06 28.63 -19.65
CA ALA A 78 4.28 29.77 -20.55
C ALA A 78 3.10 30.75 -20.58
N PHE A 79 1.91 30.29 -20.19
CA PHE A 79 0.65 31.04 -20.20
C PHE A 79 0.26 31.59 -18.82
N THR A 80 1.14 31.47 -17.82
CA THR A 80 0.96 32.03 -16.47
C THR A 80 2.15 32.91 -16.08
N THR A 81 1.98 33.75 -15.06
CA THR A 81 3.06 34.56 -14.47
C THR A 81 3.70 33.89 -13.26
N GLY A 82 3.14 32.79 -12.77
CA GLY A 82 3.54 32.18 -11.49
C GLY A 82 3.33 33.13 -10.32
N ASN A 83 4.15 33.00 -9.28
CA ASN A 83 4.15 33.88 -8.12
C ASN A 83 5.57 34.37 -7.77
N ALA A 84 5.72 35.16 -6.71
CA ALA A 84 7.01 35.73 -6.31
C ALA A 84 8.05 34.67 -5.88
N ALA A 85 7.62 33.55 -5.31
CA ALA A 85 8.49 32.46 -4.85
C ALA A 85 8.85 31.48 -5.98
N ILE A 86 7.92 31.22 -6.89
CA ILE A 86 8.07 30.33 -8.03
C ILE A 86 7.60 31.09 -9.29
N PRO A 87 8.50 31.85 -9.95
CA PRO A 87 8.16 32.57 -11.17
C PRO A 87 8.00 31.60 -12.35
N ALA A 88 7.07 31.90 -13.24
CA ALA A 88 6.90 31.19 -14.50
C ALA A 88 7.77 31.80 -15.63
N PRO A 89 8.13 31.04 -16.68
CA PRO A 89 7.81 29.62 -16.91
C PRO A 89 8.63 28.68 -16.00
N TYR A 90 8.10 27.49 -15.75
CA TYR A 90 8.71 26.51 -14.87
C TYR A 90 9.69 25.60 -15.63
N ALA A 91 10.69 25.09 -14.90
CA ALA A 91 11.79 24.30 -15.47
C ALA A 91 11.37 22.93 -16.01
N GLY A 92 10.19 22.44 -15.65
CA GLY A 92 9.62 21.16 -16.10
C GLY A 92 8.11 21.12 -15.85
N GLN A 93 7.51 19.95 -16.04
CA GLN A 93 6.13 19.66 -15.65
C GLN A 93 6.05 19.49 -14.13
N PRO A 94 5.23 20.29 -13.41
CA PRO A 94 4.93 20.09 -12.00
C PRO A 94 4.33 18.70 -11.76
N VAL A 95 4.56 18.12 -10.58
CA VAL A 95 3.88 16.88 -10.12
C VAL A 95 2.62 17.21 -9.33
N GLN A 96 2.50 18.45 -8.87
CA GLN A 96 1.45 18.96 -8.01
C GLN A 96 0.07 18.99 -8.71
N GLY A 97 -0.99 19.42 -8.02
CA GLY A 97 -2.33 19.50 -8.59
C GLY A 97 -3.22 18.29 -8.28
N PHE A 98 -3.09 17.65 -7.11
CA PHE A 98 -3.70 16.34 -6.88
C PHE A 98 -5.24 16.41 -6.73
N SER A 99 -5.97 15.87 -7.71
CA SER A 99 -7.44 15.75 -7.69
C SER A 99 -7.94 14.31 -7.79
N ALA A 100 -7.07 13.32 -7.62
CA ALA A 100 -7.50 11.96 -7.39
C ALA A 100 -6.35 11.13 -6.83
N THR A 101 -6.67 10.19 -5.95
CA THR A 101 -5.69 9.30 -5.33
C THR A 101 -6.18 7.86 -5.30
N HIS A 102 -5.26 6.91 -5.50
CA HIS A 102 -5.54 5.48 -5.38
C HIS A 102 -4.38 4.80 -4.68
N ARG A 103 -4.62 4.19 -3.51
CA ARG A 103 -3.61 3.43 -2.78
C ARG A 103 -3.33 2.13 -3.53
N LEU A 104 -2.07 1.76 -3.60
CA LEU A 104 -1.61 0.50 -4.16
C LEU A 104 -1.19 -0.46 -3.04
N ALA A 105 -1.26 -1.76 -3.33
CA ALA A 105 -0.93 -2.82 -2.37
C ALA A 105 0.52 -2.78 -1.87
N ASP A 106 1.43 -2.12 -2.57
CA ASP A 106 2.83 -1.93 -2.16
C ASP A 106 3.06 -0.66 -1.31
N GLY A 107 1.99 -0.07 -0.80
CA GLY A 107 2.03 1.11 0.07
C GLY A 107 2.30 2.44 -0.65
N THR A 108 2.47 2.42 -1.97
CA THR A 108 2.52 3.64 -2.80
C THR A 108 1.11 4.10 -3.17
N SER A 109 0.98 5.33 -3.65
CA SER A 109 -0.28 5.85 -4.21
C SER A 109 -0.07 6.33 -5.63
N LEU A 110 -1.06 6.07 -6.49
CA LEU A 110 -1.25 6.84 -7.70
C LEU A 110 -1.93 8.15 -7.32
N VAL A 111 -1.49 9.25 -7.90
CA VAL A 111 -2.12 10.57 -7.76
C VAL A 111 -2.24 11.24 -9.12
N MET A 112 -3.37 11.84 -9.41
CA MET A 112 -3.65 12.47 -10.68
C MET A 112 -3.48 13.99 -10.55
N SER A 113 -2.70 14.59 -11.44
CA SER A 113 -2.71 16.04 -11.57
C SER A 113 -3.92 16.49 -12.40
N ASP A 114 -4.61 17.52 -11.93
CA ASP A 114 -5.73 18.20 -12.58
C ASP A 114 -5.29 18.99 -13.84
N ASN A 115 -6.03 20.02 -14.23
CA ASN A 115 -5.61 20.88 -15.35
C ASN A 115 -4.30 21.64 -15.07
N GLY A 116 -3.81 21.69 -13.83
CA GLY A 116 -2.48 22.13 -13.44
C GLY A 116 -2.37 23.58 -12.99
N TYR A 117 -3.02 24.54 -13.67
CA TYR A 117 -2.86 25.99 -13.40
C TYR A 117 -4.18 26.72 -13.13
N GLY A 118 -5.24 25.97 -12.84
CA GLY A 118 -6.55 26.47 -12.43
C GLY A 118 -7.44 27.01 -13.54
N SER A 119 -7.01 26.97 -14.81
CA SER A 119 -7.90 27.32 -15.93
C SER A 119 -7.49 26.73 -17.29
N LYS A 120 -8.47 26.53 -18.17
CA LYS A 120 -8.21 26.15 -19.57
C LYS A 120 -7.20 27.08 -20.28
N ALA A 121 -7.26 28.38 -20.01
CA ALA A 121 -6.53 29.39 -20.77
C ALA A 121 -5.02 29.40 -20.47
N ASN A 122 -4.62 28.96 -19.28
CA ASN A 122 -3.21 28.92 -18.88
C ASN A 122 -2.59 27.51 -18.87
N SER A 123 -3.40 26.47 -19.07
CA SER A 123 -2.97 25.06 -19.03
C SER A 123 -2.63 24.43 -20.38
N GLY A 124 -2.37 25.24 -21.41
CA GLY A 124 -1.99 24.75 -22.75
C GLY A 124 -0.77 23.82 -22.73
N ASP A 125 0.26 24.15 -21.93
CA ASP A 125 1.52 23.40 -21.86
C ASP A 125 1.66 22.55 -20.58
N PHE A 126 0.57 22.28 -19.88
CA PHE A 126 0.53 21.35 -18.74
C PHE A 126 0.10 19.96 -19.20
N LEU A 127 0.95 18.95 -19.07
CA LEU A 127 0.65 17.58 -19.51
C LEU A 127 -0.18 16.83 -18.47
N LEU A 128 -1.39 16.41 -18.84
CA LEU A 128 -2.24 15.60 -17.96
C LEU A 128 -1.57 14.25 -17.67
N SER A 129 -1.40 13.96 -16.38
CA SER A 129 -0.57 12.86 -15.91
C SER A 129 -1.09 12.23 -14.62
N VAL A 130 -0.92 10.92 -14.50
CA VAL A 130 -1.03 10.19 -13.24
C VAL A 130 0.38 9.89 -12.75
N HIS A 131 0.69 10.35 -11.55
CA HIS A 131 1.97 10.22 -10.88
C HIS A 131 1.93 9.09 -9.85
N ARG A 132 3.12 8.65 -9.44
CA ARG A 132 3.27 7.69 -8.35
C ARG A 132 4.09 8.29 -7.23
N ILE A 133 3.53 8.26 -6.02
CA ILE A 133 4.15 8.79 -4.82
C ILE A 133 4.20 7.73 -3.71
N ARG A 134 5.07 7.96 -2.73
CA ARG A 134 5.13 7.19 -1.49
C ARG A 134 5.08 8.15 -0.31
N PRO A 135 3.95 8.24 0.39
CA PRO A 135 3.91 8.90 1.70
C PRO A 135 4.90 8.23 2.66
N ASN A 136 5.65 8.98 3.47
CA ASN A 136 6.71 8.41 4.34
C ASN A 136 6.13 7.63 5.52
N ALA A 137 6.64 6.42 5.81
CA ALA A 137 6.21 5.62 6.96
C ALA A 137 6.65 6.32 8.25
N VAL A 138 5.72 6.94 8.99
CA VAL A 138 6.04 7.44 10.32
C VAL A 138 6.16 6.22 11.24
N GLN A 139 7.37 5.99 11.75
CA GLN A 139 7.58 5.18 12.94
C GLN A 139 6.83 5.88 14.08
N LEU A 140 5.77 5.26 14.61
CA LEU A 140 5.04 5.82 15.75
C LEU A 140 6.05 6.12 16.87
N PRO A 141 6.03 7.34 17.47
CA PRO A 141 6.89 7.62 18.61
C PRO A 141 6.64 6.60 19.72
N THR A 142 7.69 5.93 20.18
CA THR A 142 7.63 4.92 21.24
C THR A 142 7.34 5.51 22.63
N ALA A 143 7.18 6.84 22.75
CA ALA A 143 6.79 7.52 23.97
C ALA A 143 6.15 8.90 23.71
N VAL A 144 5.20 9.29 24.55
CA VAL A 144 4.61 10.65 24.60
C VAL A 144 5.71 11.65 24.95
N GLY A 145 5.97 12.62 24.06
CA GLY A 145 6.96 13.69 24.28
C GLY A 145 8.35 13.45 23.67
N ALA A 146 8.53 12.41 22.84
CA ALA A 146 9.74 12.28 22.01
C ALA A 146 9.79 13.39 20.95
N ALA A 147 10.99 13.90 20.64
CA ALA A 147 11.20 14.93 19.62
C ALA A 147 10.68 14.47 18.24
N PRO A 148 10.15 15.37 17.39
CA PRO A 148 9.71 15.02 16.04
C PRO A 148 10.86 14.37 15.27
N VAL A 149 10.67 13.11 14.88
CA VAL A 149 11.59 12.38 14.00
C VAL A 149 11.50 13.03 12.60
N LYS A 150 12.62 13.08 11.85
CA LYS A 150 12.75 13.57 10.45
C LYS A 150 11.77 12.87 9.47
N GLY A 151 10.46 13.14 9.57
CA GLY A 151 9.38 12.27 9.08
C GLY A 151 8.43 12.86 8.04
N ASP A 152 8.61 14.11 7.61
CA ASP A 152 7.56 14.88 6.94
C ASP A 152 7.55 14.78 5.40
N ARG A 153 8.27 13.85 4.74
CA ARG A 153 8.44 13.92 3.26
C ARG A 153 7.72 12.82 2.51
N THR A 154 6.82 13.18 1.60
CA THR A 154 6.31 12.29 0.55
C THR A 154 7.33 12.21 -0.58
N ALA A 155 7.66 10.99 -1.03
CA ALA A 155 8.59 10.76 -2.14
C ALA A 155 7.85 10.65 -3.47
N TYR A 156 8.34 11.32 -4.51
CA TYR A 156 7.92 11.09 -5.88
C TYR A 156 8.77 9.99 -6.54
N LEU A 157 8.13 9.06 -7.26
CA LEU A 157 8.79 7.86 -7.79
C LEU A 157 9.19 7.94 -9.28
N GLY A 158 9.08 9.12 -9.90
CA GLY A 158 9.86 9.44 -11.10
C GLY A 158 9.36 8.90 -12.45
N THR A 159 8.16 8.35 -12.57
CA THR A 159 7.63 7.87 -13.86
C THR A 159 6.12 8.12 -13.97
N PRO A 160 5.68 9.19 -14.66
CA PRO A 160 4.27 9.48 -14.83
C PRO A 160 3.64 8.64 -15.94
N ILE A 161 2.36 8.34 -15.78
CA ILE A 161 1.47 7.82 -16.82
C ILE A 161 0.84 9.04 -17.51
N ARG A 162 1.25 9.33 -18.74
CA ARG A 162 0.75 10.51 -19.48
C ARG A 162 -0.53 10.17 -20.23
N LEU A 163 -1.52 11.05 -20.14
CA LEU A 163 -2.75 10.89 -20.90
C LEU A 163 -2.53 11.26 -22.38
N SER A 164 -3.08 10.45 -23.28
CA SER A 164 -2.88 10.60 -24.72
C SER A 164 -4.05 10.08 -25.55
N ASP A 165 -4.22 10.62 -26.76
CA ASP A 165 -5.17 10.11 -27.76
C ASP A 165 -4.46 9.61 -29.04
N PRO A 166 -3.70 8.50 -28.95
CA PRO A 166 -2.94 7.98 -30.08
C PRO A 166 -3.84 7.38 -31.17
N PHE A 167 -5.10 7.10 -30.87
CA PHE A 167 -6.03 6.43 -31.77
C PHE A 167 -7.10 7.36 -32.37
N ASN A 168 -6.94 8.68 -32.22
CA ASN A 168 -7.83 9.69 -32.77
C ASN A 168 -9.29 9.49 -32.34
N ARG A 169 -9.49 9.25 -31.05
CA ARG A 169 -10.79 9.09 -30.41
C ARG A 169 -11.46 10.42 -30.17
N ILE A 170 -10.71 11.49 -29.98
CA ILE A 170 -11.22 12.86 -29.83
C ILE A 170 -11.48 13.44 -31.22
N SER A 171 -12.69 13.96 -31.44
CA SER A 171 -13.13 14.43 -32.76
C SER A 171 -12.94 15.92 -33.00
N TRP A 172 -12.36 16.64 -32.04
CA TRP A 172 -12.05 18.08 -32.12
C TRP A 172 -10.54 18.30 -31.97
N PRO A 173 -10.02 19.48 -32.39
CA PRO A 173 -8.61 19.79 -32.22
C PRO A 173 -8.21 19.80 -30.73
N THR A 174 -7.15 19.08 -30.39
CA THR A 174 -6.50 19.15 -29.07
C THR A 174 -5.35 20.15 -29.08
N TRP A 175 -4.86 20.56 -27.92
CA TRP A 175 -3.78 21.56 -27.83
C TRP A 175 -2.57 21.14 -28.68
N ARG A 176 -2.11 19.91 -28.48
CA ARG A 176 -0.99 19.29 -29.19
C ARG A 176 -1.39 18.62 -30.50
N ASP A 177 -2.62 18.81 -30.98
CA ASP A 177 -3.01 18.46 -32.35
C ASP A 177 -3.97 19.49 -32.94
N GLY A 178 -3.40 20.59 -33.41
CA GLY A 178 -4.08 21.62 -34.21
C GLY A 178 -4.52 22.86 -33.43
N ALA A 179 -4.94 22.76 -32.17
CA ALA A 179 -5.47 23.92 -31.45
C ALA A 179 -4.40 24.97 -31.11
N CYS A 180 -3.19 24.55 -30.68
CA CYS A 180 -2.09 25.49 -30.45
C CYS A 180 -1.74 26.28 -31.72
N ALA A 181 -1.67 25.59 -32.87
CA ALA A 181 -1.33 26.21 -34.15
C ALA A 181 -2.44 27.20 -34.60
N ALA A 182 -3.71 26.85 -34.38
CA ALA A 182 -4.82 27.75 -34.64
C ALA A 182 -4.79 29.00 -33.73
N ALA A 183 -4.30 28.84 -32.49
CA ALA A 183 -4.15 29.92 -31.51
C ALA A 183 -2.82 30.69 -31.63
N ALA A 184 -1.97 30.41 -32.63
CA ALA A 184 -0.60 30.94 -32.71
C ALA A 184 -0.49 32.47 -32.55
N ALA A 185 -1.46 33.23 -33.06
CA ALA A 185 -1.49 34.69 -32.92
C ALA A 185 -1.74 35.20 -31.50
N SER A 186 -2.28 34.35 -30.62
CA SER A 186 -2.58 34.64 -29.21
C SER A 186 -1.59 33.99 -28.25
N ASN A 187 -0.66 33.17 -28.75
CA ASN A 187 0.33 32.52 -27.91
C ASN A 187 1.39 33.52 -27.39
N PRO A 188 1.95 33.30 -26.19
CA PRO A 188 3.02 34.10 -25.64
C PRO A 188 4.20 34.25 -26.61
N ALA A 189 4.84 35.42 -26.61
CA ALA A 189 5.99 35.69 -27.47
C ALA A 189 7.12 34.68 -27.20
N GLY A 190 7.61 34.02 -28.24
CA GLY A 190 8.66 32.99 -28.14
C GLY A 190 8.15 31.58 -27.81
N TYR A 191 6.85 31.41 -27.54
CA TYR A 191 6.27 30.08 -27.38
C TYR A 191 6.15 29.38 -28.74
N THR A 192 6.71 28.18 -28.83
CA THR A 192 6.65 27.35 -30.04
C THR A 192 5.71 26.19 -29.80
N CYS A 193 4.67 26.07 -30.63
CA CYS A 193 3.75 24.93 -30.54
C CYS A 193 4.52 23.60 -30.71
N PRO A 194 4.25 22.59 -29.87
CA PRO A 194 4.85 21.28 -30.01
C PRO A 194 4.54 20.64 -31.37
N THR A 195 5.42 19.72 -31.81
CA THR A 195 5.08 18.84 -32.94
C THR A 195 3.92 17.94 -32.53
N PRO A 196 2.90 17.72 -33.39
CA PRO A 196 1.77 16.91 -33.01
C PRO A 196 2.14 15.51 -32.54
N ASP A 197 1.80 15.19 -31.30
CA ASP A 197 2.12 13.92 -30.64
C ASP A 197 0.93 13.31 -29.88
N ARG A 198 -0.23 13.98 -29.88
CA ARG A 198 -1.48 13.54 -29.25
C ARG A 198 -1.40 13.34 -27.73
N LEU A 199 -0.41 13.92 -27.05
CA LEU A 199 -0.48 14.04 -25.59
C LEU A 199 -1.59 15.02 -25.22
N LEU A 200 -2.33 14.71 -24.16
CA LEU A 200 -3.41 15.56 -23.65
C LEU A 200 -2.87 16.58 -22.64
N THR A 201 -3.40 17.79 -22.68
CA THR A 201 -3.00 18.88 -21.79
C THR A 201 -4.18 19.42 -20.99
N GLY A 202 -3.93 20.22 -19.96
CA GLY A 202 -5.00 20.86 -19.17
C GLY A 202 -5.83 21.88 -19.96
N TRP A 203 -5.47 22.18 -21.22
CA TRP A 203 -6.37 22.87 -22.14
C TRP A 203 -7.44 21.94 -22.72
N ASP A 204 -7.12 20.65 -22.90
CA ASP A 204 -8.02 19.67 -23.50
C ASP A 204 -9.14 19.27 -22.52
N PHE A 205 -8.78 18.92 -21.30
CA PHE A 205 -9.69 18.45 -20.25
C PHE A 205 -9.28 18.98 -18.87
N ASP A 206 -10.28 19.06 -18.01
CA ASP A 206 -10.18 19.45 -16.60
C ASP A 206 -10.51 18.23 -15.75
N ILE A 207 -9.56 17.29 -15.62
CA ILE A 207 -9.82 16.01 -14.94
C ILE A 207 -9.78 16.22 -13.43
N GLU A 208 -10.84 15.83 -12.73
CA GLU A 208 -10.98 16.07 -11.28
C GLU A 208 -11.31 14.79 -10.51
N SER A 209 -11.46 13.65 -11.18
CA SER A 209 -11.66 12.38 -10.50
C SER A 209 -11.15 11.21 -11.32
N MET A 210 -10.68 10.16 -10.64
CA MET A 210 -10.15 8.95 -11.27
C MET A 210 -10.65 7.70 -10.56
N GLN A 211 -10.99 6.66 -11.30
CA GLN A 211 -11.33 5.32 -10.77
C GLN A 211 -10.64 4.21 -11.57
N ILE A 212 -10.16 3.19 -10.86
CA ILE A 212 -9.50 2.02 -11.47
C ILE A 212 -10.52 0.89 -11.64
N ALA A 213 -10.75 0.48 -12.90
CA ALA A 213 -11.62 -0.63 -13.22
C ALA A 213 -10.97 -1.97 -12.88
N LYS A 214 -11.78 -3.04 -12.83
CA LYS A 214 -11.32 -4.40 -12.50
C LYS A 214 -10.18 -4.93 -13.38
N ASP A 215 -10.08 -4.46 -14.62
CA ASP A 215 -9.06 -4.88 -15.59
C ASP A 215 -7.80 -3.98 -15.58
N GLY A 216 -7.73 -3.03 -14.65
CA GLY A 216 -6.62 -2.08 -14.51
C GLY A 216 -6.71 -0.87 -15.44
N THR A 217 -7.76 -0.75 -16.25
CA THR A 217 -8.04 0.47 -17.02
C THR A 217 -8.54 1.58 -16.10
N MET A 218 -8.40 2.85 -16.53
CA MET A 218 -8.70 4.01 -15.69
C MET A 218 -9.84 4.82 -16.30
N TRP A 219 -10.81 5.18 -15.47
CA TRP A 219 -11.90 6.10 -15.78
C TRP A 219 -11.63 7.45 -15.15
N PHE A 220 -11.92 8.52 -15.90
CA PHE A 220 -11.77 9.90 -15.41
C PHE A 220 -13.07 10.67 -15.59
N GLY A 221 -13.44 11.46 -14.58
CA GLY A 221 -14.43 12.52 -14.69
C GLY A 221 -13.73 13.84 -15.01
N GLU A 222 -14.36 14.69 -15.81
CA GLU A 222 -13.80 16.01 -16.15
C GLU A 222 -14.86 17.13 -16.15
N GLU A 223 -14.41 18.39 -16.14
CA GLU A 223 -15.29 19.54 -15.89
C GLU A 223 -15.67 20.42 -17.09
N PHE A 224 -14.90 20.42 -18.17
CA PHE A 224 -15.13 21.34 -19.29
C PHE A 224 -16.34 20.93 -20.13
N GLY A 225 -16.53 19.66 -20.45
CA GLY A 225 -17.67 19.20 -21.25
C GLY A 225 -18.31 17.97 -20.67
N PRO A 226 -18.72 18.01 -19.38
CA PRO A 226 -18.54 16.91 -18.45
C PRO A 226 -18.56 15.55 -19.13
N PHE A 227 -17.37 15.04 -19.43
CA PHE A 227 -17.17 13.76 -20.09
C PHE A 227 -16.73 12.71 -19.08
N LEU A 228 -17.01 11.44 -19.42
CA LEU A 228 -16.22 10.33 -18.91
C LEU A 228 -15.15 9.98 -19.94
N LEU A 229 -13.90 9.94 -19.48
CA LEU A 229 -12.75 9.46 -20.27
C LEU A 229 -12.37 8.06 -19.81
N HIS A 230 -11.93 7.21 -20.74
CA HIS A 230 -11.50 5.84 -20.44
C HIS A 230 -10.15 5.56 -21.08
N THR A 231 -9.15 5.24 -20.27
CA THR A 231 -7.80 4.98 -20.76
C THR A 231 -7.32 3.59 -20.35
N ASP A 232 -6.36 3.04 -21.09
CA ASP A 232 -5.61 1.89 -20.61
C ASP A 232 -4.70 2.27 -19.42
N SER A 233 -4.09 1.28 -18.78
CA SER A 233 -3.19 1.51 -17.64
C SER A 233 -1.93 2.32 -17.99
N SER A 234 -1.70 2.64 -19.27
CA SER A 234 -0.61 3.50 -19.75
C SER A 234 -1.07 4.90 -20.16
N GLY A 235 -2.34 5.25 -19.92
CA GLY A 235 -2.90 6.57 -20.19
C GLY A 235 -3.40 6.78 -21.61
N ARG A 236 -3.48 5.74 -22.45
CA ARG A 236 -3.98 5.87 -23.83
C ARG A 236 -5.50 5.77 -23.87
N LEU A 237 -6.14 6.77 -24.46
CA LEU A 237 -7.59 6.85 -24.58
C LEU A 237 -8.15 5.68 -25.43
N LEU A 238 -9.07 4.91 -24.85
CA LEU A 238 -9.63 3.68 -25.43
C LEU A 238 -10.86 3.93 -26.31
N SER A 239 -11.64 4.96 -25.97
CA SER A 239 -12.87 5.35 -26.65
C SER A 239 -13.00 6.87 -26.74
N ALA A 240 -13.90 7.37 -27.58
CA ALA A 240 -14.23 8.79 -27.60
C ALA A 240 -14.74 9.24 -26.20
N PRO A 241 -14.48 10.50 -25.78
CA PRO A 241 -15.06 11.06 -24.57
C PRO A 241 -16.58 10.87 -24.54
N ILE A 242 -17.11 10.39 -23.42
CA ILE A 242 -18.53 10.03 -23.30
C ILE A 242 -19.29 11.20 -22.67
N PRO A 243 -20.16 11.90 -23.41
CA PRO A 243 -20.83 13.11 -22.91
C PRO A 243 -21.86 12.80 -21.84
N THR A 244 -21.93 13.67 -20.83
CA THR A 244 -23.00 13.63 -19.83
C THR A 244 -24.34 14.03 -20.46
N PRO A 245 -25.40 13.23 -20.31
CA PRO A 245 -26.71 13.53 -20.91
C PRO A 245 -27.28 14.88 -20.44
N GLY A 246 -27.46 15.81 -21.39
CA GLY A 246 -28.13 17.10 -21.14
C GLY A 246 -27.32 18.14 -20.36
N VAL A 247 -26.05 17.86 -20.04
CA VAL A 247 -25.17 18.76 -19.28
C VAL A 247 -24.05 19.24 -20.18
N ARG A 248 -23.87 20.56 -20.27
CA ARG A 248 -22.80 21.21 -21.04
C ARG A 248 -22.33 22.48 -20.35
N SER A 249 -21.02 22.69 -20.29
CA SER A 249 -20.41 23.93 -19.79
C SER A 249 -19.98 24.85 -20.95
N PRO A 250 -19.61 26.11 -20.67
CA PRO A 250 -19.03 27.01 -21.67
C PRO A 250 -17.79 26.48 -22.39
N SER A 251 -16.97 25.65 -21.72
CA SER A 251 -15.74 25.08 -22.29
C SER A 251 -15.95 23.75 -23.01
N ASP A 252 -17.19 23.26 -23.12
CA ASP A 252 -17.53 22.03 -23.83
C ASP A 252 -17.22 22.22 -25.33
N PRO A 253 -16.24 21.47 -25.90
CA PRO A 253 -15.83 21.62 -27.30
C PRO A 253 -16.91 21.17 -28.29
N THR A 254 -17.96 20.52 -27.80
CA THR A 254 -19.11 20.05 -28.59
C THR A 254 -20.37 20.89 -28.36
N LEU A 255 -20.30 21.98 -27.60
CA LEU A 255 -21.41 22.93 -27.43
C LEU A 255 -21.74 23.60 -28.78
N PRO A 256 -22.96 23.42 -29.31
CA PRO A 256 -23.34 24.05 -30.57
C PRO A 256 -23.29 25.58 -30.50
N PRO A 257 -22.81 26.26 -31.56
CA PRO A 257 -22.79 27.73 -31.60
C PRO A 257 -24.16 28.35 -31.30
N GLY A 258 -24.20 29.30 -30.35
CA GLY A 258 -25.41 30.01 -29.95
C GLY A 258 -26.30 29.27 -28.95
N GLN A 259 -26.00 28.02 -28.59
CA GLN A 259 -26.68 27.31 -27.51
C GLN A 259 -26.17 27.79 -26.14
N GLN A 260 -27.09 27.98 -25.20
CA GLN A 260 -26.72 28.34 -23.82
C GLN A 260 -26.23 27.10 -23.06
N PRO A 261 -25.16 27.21 -22.28
CA PRO A 261 -24.69 26.13 -21.42
C PRO A 261 -25.73 25.81 -20.33
N THR A 262 -25.76 24.57 -19.88
CA THR A 262 -26.68 24.09 -18.83
C THR A 262 -26.00 23.97 -17.46
N LEU A 263 -24.70 24.22 -17.41
CA LEU A 263 -23.84 24.20 -16.23
C LEU A 263 -22.83 25.35 -16.34
N ALA A 264 -22.38 25.90 -15.20
CA ALA A 264 -21.29 26.87 -15.20
C ALA A 264 -19.95 26.21 -15.59
N ASN A 265 -18.95 27.03 -15.96
CA ASN A 265 -17.62 26.52 -16.29
C ASN A 265 -16.89 26.01 -15.04
N SER A 266 -16.09 24.95 -15.17
CA SER A 266 -15.36 24.30 -14.06
C SER A 266 -16.28 23.98 -12.89
N LYS A 267 -17.32 23.20 -13.22
CA LYS A 267 -18.37 22.75 -12.29
C LYS A 267 -18.89 21.34 -12.64
N GLY A 268 -18.11 20.60 -13.43
CA GLY A 268 -18.46 19.29 -13.95
C GLY A 268 -18.13 18.19 -12.96
N PHE A 269 -17.50 17.09 -13.38
CA PHE A 269 -17.31 15.93 -12.51
C PHE A 269 -16.12 16.06 -11.56
N GLU A 270 -16.34 16.72 -10.42
CA GLU A 270 -15.39 16.82 -9.30
C GLU A 270 -15.17 15.50 -8.58
N GLY A 271 -16.24 14.74 -8.30
CA GLY A 271 -16.13 13.48 -7.57
C GLY A 271 -16.66 12.32 -8.39
N MET A 272 -16.01 11.15 -8.33
CA MET A 272 -16.54 9.95 -8.98
C MET A 272 -16.23 8.71 -8.17
N ALA A 273 -17.27 8.06 -7.66
CA ALA A 273 -17.14 6.83 -6.90
C ALA A 273 -17.25 5.59 -7.82
N ILE A 274 -16.71 4.44 -7.41
CA ILE A 274 -16.93 3.14 -8.07
C ILE A 274 -17.46 2.11 -7.07
N GLU A 275 -18.51 1.37 -7.44
CA GLU A 275 -19.07 0.31 -6.60
C GLU A 275 -18.09 -0.87 -6.43
N PRO A 276 -18.28 -1.72 -5.40
CA PRO A 276 -17.47 -2.93 -5.19
C PRO A 276 -17.45 -3.92 -6.36
N ASP A 277 -18.38 -3.80 -7.32
CA ASP A 277 -18.39 -4.59 -8.56
C ASP A 277 -17.30 -4.15 -9.57
N LEU A 278 -16.69 -2.99 -9.33
CA LEU A 278 -15.67 -2.31 -10.16
C LEU A 278 -16.14 -2.06 -11.60
N ARG A 279 -17.44 -1.84 -11.78
CA ARG A 279 -18.11 -1.63 -13.09
C ARG A 279 -19.18 -0.56 -13.05
N THR A 280 -19.71 -0.23 -11.88
CA THR A 280 -20.71 0.81 -11.71
C THR A 280 -20.06 2.06 -11.12
N LEU A 281 -20.02 3.13 -11.90
CA LEU A 281 -19.48 4.43 -11.51
C LEU A 281 -20.61 5.36 -11.03
N HIS A 282 -20.28 6.24 -10.10
CA HIS A 282 -21.16 7.31 -9.62
C HIS A 282 -20.50 8.69 -9.73
N PRO A 283 -20.39 9.26 -10.94
CA PRO A 283 -19.84 10.60 -11.11
C PRO A 283 -20.83 11.67 -10.60
N MET A 284 -20.30 12.64 -9.87
CA MET A 284 -21.01 13.71 -9.17
C MET A 284 -20.57 15.07 -9.72
N LEU A 285 -21.54 15.91 -10.06
CA LEU A 285 -21.25 17.28 -10.48
C LEU A 285 -20.79 18.13 -9.29
N GLU A 286 -19.89 19.08 -9.51
CA GLU A 286 -19.55 20.12 -8.52
C GLU A 286 -20.63 21.22 -8.47
N GLY A 287 -21.29 21.48 -9.61
CA GLY A 287 -22.25 22.57 -9.75
C GLY A 287 -23.70 22.14 -9.98
N VAL A 288 -24.58 23.10 -9.71
CA VAL A 288 -26.01 22.98 -9.94
C VAL A 288 -26.33 23.33 -11.40
N THR A 289 -27.10 22.46 -12.06
CA THR A 289 -27.55 22.72 -13.43
C THR A 289 -28.60 23.85 -13.49
N THR A 290 -28.69 24.54 -14.62
CA THR A 290 -29.72 25.59 -14.82
C THR A 290 -31.15 25.05 -14.68
N GLU A 291 -31.37 23.78 -15.04
CA GLU A 291 -32.65 23.09 -14.87
C GLU A 291 -33.00 22.90 -13.39
N ASP A 292 -32.07 22.46 -12.56
CA ASP A 292 -32.29 22.27 -11.12
C ASP A 292 -32.43 23.60 -10.39
N ALA A 293 -31.61 24.60 -10.76
CA ALA A 293 -31.72 25.94 -10.23
C ALA A 293 -33.12 26.55 -10.52
N ALA A 294 -33.65 26.36 -11.74
CA ALA A 294 -35.00 26.79 -12.09
C ALA A 294 -36.10 26.08 -11.28
N LYS A 295 -35.82 24.89 -10.75
CA LYS A 295 -36.69 24.14 -9.81
C LYS A 295 -36.46 24.52 -8.34
N GLY A 296 -35.63 25.53 -8.06
CA GLY A 296 -35.32 26.00 -6.71
C GLY A 296 -34.26 25.17 -5.97
N ARG A 297 -33.59 24.24 -6.65
CA ARG A 297 -32.52 23.42 -6.06
C ARG A 297 -31.17 24.10 -6.20
N THR A 298 -30.91 25.15 -5.43
CA THR A 298 -29.70 25.96 -5.59
C THR A 298 -28.45 25.39 -4.92
N ARG A 299 -28.53 24.18 -4.35
CA ARG A 299 -27.42 23.51 -3.62
C ARG A 299 -27.44 21.98 -3.73
N ASP A 300 -28.19 21.45 -4.69
CA ASP A 300 -28.33 20.01 -4.89
C ASP A 300 -27.55 19.61 -6.14
N LEU A 301 -26.48 18.84 -5.95
CA LEU A 301 -25.57 18.37 -6.97
C LEU A 301 -26.04 17.03 -7.51
N ARG A 302 -26.01 16.83 -8.82
CA ARG A 302 -26.44 15.57 -9.44
C ARG A 302 -25.38 14.50 -9.26
N VAL A 303 -25.80 13.31 -8.86
CA VAL A 303 -25.01 12.09 -8.82
C VAL A 303 -25.61 11.11 -9.82
N TYR A 304 -24.87 10.78 -10.87
CA TYR A 304 -25.33 9.82 -11.87
C TYR A 304 -24.95 8.41 -11.48
N THR A 305 -25.65 7.42 -12.04
CA THR A 305 -25.20 6.03 -12.01
C THR A 305 -24.84 5.61 -13.43
N VAL A 306 -23.64 5.09 -13.61
CA VAL A 306 -23.09 4.77 -14.92
C VAL A 306 -22.56 3.34 -14.93
N ARG A 307 -23.09 2.49 -15.81
CA ARG A 307 -22.60 1.12 -15.99
C ARG A 307 -21.58 1.05 -17.10
N THR A 308 -20.43 0.45 -16.79
CA THR A 308 -19.33 0.23 -17.73
C THR A 308 -19.31 -1.20 -18.26
N THR A 309 -18.95 -1.38 -19.52
CA THR A 309 -18.77 -2.70 -20.16
C THR A 309 -17.72 -2.60 -21.26
N GLY A 310 -16.52 -3.11 -20.99
CA GLY A 310 -15.36 -2.88 -21.86
C GLY A 310 -15.08 -1.38 -21.94
N THR A 311 -15.00 -0.84 -23.16
CA THR A 311 -14.73 0.59 -23.42
C THR A 311 -15.99 1.46 -23.48
N ARG A 312 -17.14 0.93 -23.07
CA ARG A 312 -18.42 1.64 -23.12
C ARG A 312 -18.89 1.99 -21.73
N ALA A 313 -19.49 3.16 -21.58
CA ALA A 313 -20.24 3.57 -20.40
C ALA A 313 -21.68 3.92 -20.79
N SER A 314 -22.62 3.61 -19.91
CA SER A 314 -24.05 3.88 -20.11
C SER A 314 -24.63 4.52 -18.86
N PHE A 315 -25.12 5.74 -19.01
CA PHE A 315 -25.83 6.46 -17.95
C PHE A 315 -27.19 5.81 -17.72
N ALA A 316 -27.48 5.46 -16.47
CA ALA A 316 -28.81 5.05 -16.07
C ALA A 316 -29.80 6.21 -16.25
N PRO A 317 -31.10 5.94 -16.47
CA PRO A 317 -32.11 6.99 -16.50
C PRO A 317 -32.20 7.72 -15.15
N GLY A 318 -32.10 9.04 -15.17
CA GLY A 318 -32.19 9.88 -13.97
C GLY A 318 -30.89 9.97 -13.18
N HIS A 319 -30.99 10.56 -12.00
CA HIS A 319 -29.87 10.84 -11.09
C HIS A 319 -30.40 11.02 -9.67
N SER A 320 -29.51 10.83 -8.70
CA SER A 320 -29.74 11.19 -7.29
C SER A 320 -29.13 12.57 -7.00
N TYR A 321 -29.38 13.11 -5.81
CA TYR A 321 -28.82 14.39 -5.40
C TYR A 321 -27.97 14.28 -4.14
N TYR A 322 -26.82 14.94 -4.15
CA TYR A 322 -26.07 15.31 -2.94
C TYR A 322 -26.39 16.76 -2.59
N ARG A 323 -26.83 17.04 -1.36
CA ARG A 323 -27.18 18.39 -0.91
C ARG A 323 -26.05 18.98 -0.09
N LEU A 324 -25.46 20.08 -0.56
CA LEU A 324 -24.47 20.85 0.18
C LEU A 324 -25.07 21.42 1.47
N ASP A 325 -24.24 21.59 2.50
CA ASP A 325 -24.67 22.29 3.72
C ASP A 325 -24.97 23.75 3.42
N ASP A 326 -24.12 24.39 2.62
CA ASP A 326 -24.25 25.76 2.15
C ASP A 326 -24.14 25.80 0.61
N PRO A 327 -24.99 26.57 -0.11
CA PRO A 327 -24.86 26.74 -1.57
C PRO A 327 -23.53 27.31 -2.05
N ALA A 328 -22.74 27.94 -1.17
CA ALA A 328 -21.41 28.45 -1.49
C ALA A 328 -20.28 27.42 -1.27
N ASN A 329 -20.59 26.24 -0.75
CA ASN A 329 -19.63 25.13 -0.65
C ASN A 329 -19.45 24.47 -2.02
N ALA A 330 -18.38 23.70 -2.12
CA ALA A 330 -18.11 22.75 -3.19
C ALA A 330 -17.82 21.38 -2.58
N ILE A 331 -17.90 20.33 -3.41
CA ILE A 331 -17.30 19.05 -3.05
C ILE A 331 -15.82 19.06 -3.46
N GLY A 332 -15.06 18.10 -2.98
CA GLY A 332 -13.70 17.87 -3.46
C GLY A 332 -13.47 16.43 -3.92
N ASP A 333 -14.19 15.45 -3.36
CA ASP A 333 -14.12 14.07 -3.86
C ASP A 333 -15.35 13.26 -3.42
N PHE A 334 -15.61 12.15 -4.11
CA PHE A 334 -16.61 11.15 -3.78
C PHE A 334 -16.11 9.73 -4.07
N ILE A 335 -15.99 8.89 -3.03
CA ILE A 335 -15.57 7.48 -3.14
C ILE A 335 -16.55 6.53 -2.45
N MET A 336 -16.61 5.25 -2.85
CA MET A 336 -17.47 4.25 -2.19
C MET A 336 -16.77 3.64 -0.98
N VAL A 337 -17.57 3.27 0.03
CA VAL A 337 -17.18 2.43 1.17
C VAL A 337 -17.60 0.99 0.90
N ASN A 338 -18.84 0.79 0.44
CA ASN A 338 -19.41 -0.50 0.07
C ASN A 338 -20.42 -0.32 -1.07
N ASP A 339 -21.37 -1.22 -1.27
CA ASP A 339 -22.36 -1.16 -2.34
C ASP A 339 -23.51 -0.16 -2.09
N ARG A 340 -23.58 0.43 -0.89
CA ARG A 340 -24.66 1.35 -0.50
C ARG A 340 -24.18 2.67 0.13
N GLN A 341 -22.95 2.72 0.64
CA GLN A 341 -22.40 3.87 1.34
C GLN A 341 -21.14 4.38 0.65
N GLY A 342 -20.97 5.70 0.67
CA GLY A 342 -19.76 6.37 0.17
C GLY A 342 -19.33 7.51 1.08
N LEU A 343 -18.16 8.07 0.81
CA LEU A 343 -17.62 9.25 1.48
C LEU A 343 -17.58 10.43 0.51
N VAL A 344 -18.10 11.58 0.94
CA VAL A 344 -18.03 12.83 0.19
C VAL A 344 -17.24 13.85 0.99
N LEU A 345 -16.23 14.44 0.36
CA LEU A 345 -15.49 15.57 0.90
C LEU A 345 -16.17 16.87 0.46
N GLU A 346 -16.58 17.70 1.42
CA GLU A 346 -17.23 18.99 1.20
C GLU A 346 -16.45 20.11 1.89
N ARG A 347 -16.26 21.22 1.19
CA ARG A 347 -15.44 22.35 1.64
C ARG A 347 -16.06 23.69 1.30
N ASP A 348 -15.78 24.70 2.12
CA ASP A 348 -16.02 26.09 1.75
C ASP A 348 -14.90 26.63 0.83
N ASN A 349 -15.11 27.81 0.28
CA ASN A 349 -14.12 28.52 -0.55
C ASN A 349 -13.07 29.30 0.27
N GLY A 350 -13.04 29.15 1.60
CA GLY A 350 -12.07 29.83 2.47
C GLY A 350 -10.73 29.10 2.53
N GLN A 351 -9.65 29.84 2.75
CA GLN A 351 -8.31 29.31 3.02
C GLN A 351 -7.65 30.00 4.22
N GLY A 352 -6.67 29.33 4.84
CA GLY A 352 -5.95 29.83 6.01
C GLY A 352 -6.92 30.22 7.13
N ALA A 353 -6.78 31.44 7.65
CA ALA A 353 -7.63 31.96 8.71
C ALA A 353 -9.11 32.17 8.30
N SER A 354 -9.41 32.17 7.00
CA SER A 354 -10.78 32.31 6.48
C SER A 354 -11.48 30.97 6.22
N ALA A 355 -10.76 29.85 6.29
CA ALA A 355 -11.35 28.51 6.18
C ALA A 355 -12.21 28.21 7.41
N VAL A 356 -13.43 27.73 7.19
CA VAL A 356 -14.39 27.42 8.26
C VAL A 356 -14.86 25.96 8.19
N THR A 357 -15.26 25.50 7.01
CA THR A 357 -15.87 24.18 6.80
C THR A 357 -15.05 23.35 5.85
N LYS A 358 -14.43 22.27 6.34
CA LYS A 358 -13.73 21.24 5.56
C LYS A 358 -14.09 19.87 6.15
N ARG A 359 -14.97 19.10 5.51
CA ARG A 359 -15.64 17.96 6.15
C ARG A 359 -15.75 16.75 5.24
N VAL A 360 -15.56 15.58 5.82
CA VAL A 360 -15.86 14.30 5.18
C VAL A 360 -17.20 13.80 5.73
N TYR A 361 -18.13 13.49 4.83
CA TYR A 361 -19.45 12.96 5.12
C TYR A 361 -19.57 11.50 4.68
N LEU A 362 -20.16 10.65 5.51
CA LEU A 362 -20.66 9.33 5.09
C LEU A 362 -22.05 9.51 4.48
N VAL A 363 -22.21 9.17 3.21
CA VAL A 363 -23.48 9.21 2.47
C VAL A 363 -24.04 7.81 2.27
N ASP A 364 -25.37 7.71 2.17
CA ASP A 364 -26.09 6.47 1.89
C ASP A 364 -26.90 6.65 0.59
N LEU A 365 -26.55 5.86 -0.43
CA LEU A 365 -27.10 5.96 -1.78
C LEU A 365 -28.50 5.35 -1.87
N ASP A 366 -28.82 4.36 -1.03
CA ASP A 366 -30.13 3.72 -0.98
C ASP A 366 -31.14 4.51 -0.14
N ARG A 367 -30.63 5.28 0.83
CA ARG A 367 -31.45 6.10 1.71
C ARG A 367 -31.56 7.53 1.20
N THR A 368 -32.45 7.72 0.22
CA THR A 368 -32.80 9.05 -0.28
C THR A 368 -34.10 9.59 0.33
N SER A 369 -34.20 10.91 0.42
CA SER A 369 -35.46 11.61 0.72
C SER A 369 -36.47 11.42 -0.42
N ARG A 370 -37.73 11.82 -0.19
CA ARG A 370 -38.77 11.81 -1.25
C ARG A 370 -38.40 12.64 -2.48
N ASP A 371 -37.54 13.65 -2.31
CA ASP A 371 -37.05 14.50 -3.39
C ASP A 371 -35.69 14.03 -3.96
N GLY A 372 -35.25 12.81 -3.65
CA GLY A 372 -34.09 12.15 -4.27
C GLY A 372 -32.73 12.54 -3.68
N VAL A 373 -32.70 13.11 -2.48
CA VAL A 373 -31.47 13.60 -1.85
C VAL A 373 -30.93 12.55 -0.90
N MET A 374 -29.65 12.19 -1.07
CA MET A 374 -28.97 11.21 -0.23
C MET A 374 -28.89 11.67 1.23
N HIS A 375 -29.08 10.73 2.16
CA HIS A 375 -28.81 10.99 3.57
C HIS A 375 -27.29 11.07 3.80
N LYS A 376 -26.82 12.12 4.47
CA LYS A 376 -25.41 12.28 4.84
C LYS A 376 -25.21 12.45 6.34
N GLN A 377 -24.08 11.96 6.86
CA GLN A 377 -23.69 12.07 8.26
C GLN A 377 -22.23 12.54 8.35
N LEU A 378 -21.95 13.54 9.19
CA LEU A 378 -20.58 14.01 9.42
C LEU A 378 -19.70 12.87 9.97
N LEU A 379 -18.57 12.63 9.32
CA LEU A 379 -17.58 11.63 9.70
C LEU A 379 -16.31 12.27 10.25
N VAL A 380 -15.75 13.27 9.55
CA VAL A 380 -14.54 13.99 9.95
C VAL A 380 -14.71 15.49 9.73
N ASP A 381 -14.26 16.30 10.69
CA ASP A 381 -14.09 17.75 10.53
C ASP A 381 -12.59 18.08 10.48
N LEU A 382 -12.10 18.40 9.28
CA LEU A 382 -10.69 18.66 9.01
C LEU A 382 -10.21 20.03 9.55
N MET A 383 -11.14 20.88 10.01
CA MET A 383 -10.82 22.11 10.74
C MET A 383 -10.72 21.90 12.25
N ASN A 384 -10.97 20.67 12.73
CA ASN A 384 -10.93 20.33 14.15
C ASN A 384 -10.45 18.89 14.37
N LEU A 385 -9.24 18.58 13.88
CA LEU A 385 -8.68 17.24 13.95
C LEU A 385 -7.68 17.10 15.12
N PRO A 386 -7.94 16.27 16.14
CA PRO A 386 -6.97 15.95 17.17
C PRO A 386 -5.62 15.49 16.60
N ASN A 387 -4.52 16.07 17.10
CA ASN A 387 -3.13 15.72 16.75
C ASN A 387 -2.36 15.26 18.00
N PRO A 388 -2.71 14.09 18.56
CA PRO A 388 -2.11 13.62 19.81
C PRO A 388 -0.62 13.27 19.66
N LEU A 389 -0.15 13.07 18.44
CA LEU A 389 1.24 12.72 18.12
C LEU A 389 2.13 13.95 17.84
N GLY A 390 1.57 15.17 17.86
CA GLY A 390 2.35 16.39 17.60
C GLY A 390 2.97 16.43 16.20
N LEU A 391 2.30 15.83 15.20
CA LEU A 391 2.80 15.71 13.83
C LEU A 391 2.95 17.09 13.18
N GLY A 392 3.97 17.24 12.34
CA GLY A 392 4.27 18.47 11.58
C GLY A 392 4.61 19.70 12.41
N GLY A 393 4.85 19.55 13.72
CA GLY A 393 5.06 20.68 14.64
C GLY A 393 3.79 21.51 14.90
N PHE A 394 2.62 21.01 14.50
CA PHE A 394 1.34 21.66 14.76
C PHE A 394 0.90 21.48 16.22
N GLY A 395 -0.03 22.32 16.65
CA GLY A 395 -0.64 22.24 17.98
C GLY A 395 -1.46 20.94 18.19
N PRO A 396 -2.08 20.79 19.37
CA PRO A 396 -2.88 19.61 19.72
C PRO A 396 -4.13 19.44 18.85
N THR A 397 -4.56 20.50 18.17
CA THR A 397 -5.56 20.45 17.11
C THR A 397 -4.89 20.82 15.79
N PHE A 398 -4.95 19.91 14.83
CA PHE A 398 -4.54 20.12 13.46
C PHE A 398 -5.72 20.66 12.65
N THR A 399 -5.42 21.59 11.75
CA THR A 399 -6.37 22.12 10.76
C THR A 399 -5.84 21.88 9.34
N PHE A 400 -6.75 21.66 8.40
CA PHE A 400 -6.45 21.50 6.98
C PHE A 400 -7.08 22.63 6.15
N PRO A 401 -6.50 23.85 6.21
CA PRO A 401 -7.18 25.07 5.79
C PRO A 401 -6.93 25.43 4.30
N PHE A 402 -6.84 24.44 3.43
CA PHE A 402 -6.61 24.66 1.99
C PHE A 402 -7.92 24.88 1.27
N VAL A 403 -7.98 25.76 0.28
CA VAL A 403 -9.22 25.98 -0.50
C VAL A 403 -9.56 24.74 -1.35
N THR A 404 -8.55 24.12 -1.94
CA THR A 404 -8.69 22.90 -2.74
C THR A 404 -8.23 21.69 -1.94
N ILE A 405 -9.16 20.76 -1.75
CA ILE A 405 -8.95 19.51 -1.03
C ILE A 405 -9.75 18.49 -1.83
N GLU A 406 -9.09 17.81 -2.74
CA GLU A 406 -9.74 17.07 -3.84
C GLU A 406 -9.35 15.59 -3.90
N ASP A 407 -8.84 15.08 -2.78
CA ASP A 407 -8.38 13.71 -2.68
C ASP A 407 -8.90 13.04 -1.42
N LEU A 408 -9.60 11.92 -1.61
CA LEU A 408 -10.03 11.04 -0.55
C LEU A 408 -9.68 9.59 -0.89
N GLU A 409 -9.15 8.85 0.09
CA GLU A 409 -8.85 7.42 -0.11
C GLU A 409 -9.16 6.61 1.14
N ILE A 410 -9.59 5.36 0.97
CA ILE A 410 -9.72 4.41 2.08
C ILE A 410 -8.45 3.57 2.20
N ILE A 411 -7.73 3.72 3.32
CA ILE A 411 -6.52 2.95 3.60
C ILE A 411 -6.88 1.58 4.19
N ASP A 412 -7.81 1.57 5.15
CA ASP A 412 -8.35 0.37 5.76
C ASP A 412 -9.74 0.66 6.37
N GLY A 413 -10.36 -0.36 6.98
CA GLY A 413 -11.69 -0.22 7.62
C GLY A 413 -11.77 0.80 8.76
N ARG A 414 -10.70 1.46 9.16
CA ARG A 414 -10.65 2.50 10.20
C ARG A 414 -9.75 3.68 9.83
N THR A 415 -9.18 3.72 8.64
CA THR A 415 -8.24 4.78 8.26
C THR A 415 -8.57 5.29 6.88
N ILE A 416 -8.71 6.60 6.75
CA ILE A 416 -8.84 7.29 5.46
C ILE A 416 -7.63 8.17 5.22
N ALA A 417 -7.33 8.49 3.97
CA ALA A 417 -6.37 9.52 3.63
C ALA A 417 -7.04 10.70 2.94
N VAL A 418 -6.48 11.89 3.17
CA VAL A 418 -6.91 13.15 2.55
C VAL A 418 -5.67 13.90 2.08
N MET A 419 -5.71 14.49 0.90
CA MET A 419 -4.60 15.31 0.38
C MET A 419 -5.06 16.72 -0.03
N ASN A 420 -4.08 17.61 -0.16
CA ASN A 420 -4.24 18.96 -0.71
C ASN A 420 -3.85 18.92 -2.19
N ASP A 421 -4.72 19.44 -3.06
CA ASP A 421 -4.47 19.66 -4.49
C ASP A 421 -3.36 20.71 -4.68
N ASN A 422 -3.30 21.73 -3.83
CA ASN A 422 -2.36 22.85 -3.77
C ASN A 422 -2.33 23.79 -4.98
N ASN A 423 -3.04 23.48 -6.07
CA ASN A 423 -3.31 24.39 -7.18
C ASN A 423 -2.06 25.15 -7.65
N PHE A 424 -1.01 24.40 -8.01
CA PHE A 424 0.35 24.91 -8.12
C PHE A 424 0.48 26.18 -8.99
N PRO A 425 1.22 27.23 -8.56
CA PRO A 425 1.90 27.41 -7.29
C PRO A 425 1.09 28.30 -6.33
N ALA A 426 -0.16 27.96 -5.99
CA ALA A 426 -0.97 28.80 -5.11
C ALA A 426 -0.34 29.01 -3.72
N VAL A 427 -0.77 30.10 -3.08
CA VAL A 427 -0.44 30.46 -1.69
C VAL A 427 -1.74 30.73 -0.95
N GLY A 428 -1.73 30.57 0.38
CA GLY A 428 -2.80 31.02 1.26
C GLY A 428 -3.37 29.95 2.17
N GLY A 429 -3.04 28.66 1.96
CA GLY A 429 -3.40 27.57 2.85
C GLY A 429 -2.74 27.69 4.22
N ARG A 430 -1.42 27.43 4.28
CA ARG A 430 -0.66 27.57 5.56
C ARG A 430 0.13 28.87 5.68
N SER A 431 0.46 29.51 4.56
CA SER A 431 1.25 30.73 4.51
C SER A 431 0.69 31.69 3.47
N GLY A 432 0.76 33.00 3.76
CA GLY A 432 0.42 34.03 2.78
C GLY A 432 1.57 34.37 1.82
N THR A 433 2.76 33.80 2.02
CA THR A 433 3.97 34.11 1.24
C THR A 433 4.65 32.90 0.66
N GLU A 434 4.51 31.73 1.28
CA GLU A 434 5.12 30.48 0.81
C GLU A 434 4.10 29.67 -0.01
N PRO A 435 4.52 29.08 -1.15
CA PRO A 435 3.69 28.16 -1.91
C PRO A 435 3.20 26.99 -1.06
N ASP A 436 1.92 26.65 -1.23
CA ASP A 436 1.30 25.54 -0.51
C ASP A 436 1.92 24.21 -0.96
N GLN A 437 2.16 23.31 0.00
CA GLN A 437 2.72 21.97 -0.25
C GLN A 437 1.57 20.99 -0.52
N ASN A 438 1.78 19.92 -1.30
CA ASN A 438 0.82 18.81 -1.32
C ASN A 438 0.99 18.00 -0.04
N GLU A 439 0.11 18.25 0.92
CA GLU A 439 0.08 17.53 2.18
C GLU A 439 -0.72 16.25 2.05
N TYR A 440 -0.25 15.20 2.73
CA TYR A 440 -0.88 13.89 2.81
C TYR A 440 -1.20 13.58 4.27
N LEU A 441 -2.47 13.33 4.56
CA LEU A 441 -2.95 13.01 5.91
C LEU A 441 -3.45 11.57 5.89
N GLU A 442 -3.09 10.76 6.89
CA GLU A 442 -3.89 9.57 7.25
C GLU A 442 -4.63 9.90 8.54
N ILE A 443 -5.94 9.63 8.54
CA ILE A 443 -6.87 9.96 9.61
C ILE A 443 -7.51 8.67 10.11
N ARG A 444 -7.28 8.38 11.39
CA ARG A 444 -7.94 7.26 12.06
C ARG A 444 -9.36 7.66 12.43
N LEU A 445 -10.32 6.84 12.05
CA LEU A 445 -11.74 7.01 12.34
C LEU A 445 -12.12 6.42 13.72
N PRO A 446 -13.08 7.04 14.42
CA PRO A 446 -13.51 6.54 15.72
C PRO A 446 -14.28 5.23 15.60
N ARG A 447 -15.03 5.04 14.50
CA ARG A 447 -15.77 3.81 14.18
C ARG A 447 -15.20 3.20 12.91
N ARG A 448 -15.23 1.86 12.86
CA ARG A 448 -14.89 1.16 11.63
C ARG A 448 -15.95 1.42 10.57
N LEU A 449 -15.50 1.65 9.35
CA LEU A 449 -16.28 1.58 8.13
C LEU A 449 -16.43 0.12 7.70
N ASP A 450 -17.58 -0.23 7.17
CA ASP A 450 -17.84 -1.54 6.57
C ASP A 450 -17.35 -1.53 5.12
N VAL A 451 -16.03 -1.57 4.95
CA VAL A 451 -15.38 -1.39 3.65
C VAL A 451 -15.44 -2.69 2.84
N ALA A 452 -15.95 -2.61 1.62
CA ALA A 452 -15.89 -3.74 0.70
C ALA A 452 -14.45 -4.02 0.27
N GLN A 453 -14.01 -5.27 0.45
CA GLN A 453 -12.62 -5.67 0.21
C GLN A 453 -12.12 -5.38 -1.22
N SER A 454 -13.01 -5.40 -2.23
CA SER A 454 -12.65 -5.09 -3.61
C SER A 454 -12.28 -3.62 -3.85
N LEU A 455 -12.64 -2.73 -2.93
CA LEU A 455 -12.27 -1.31 -2.96
C LEU A 455 -10.96 -1.03 -2.21
N LEU A 456 -10.47 -1.98 -1.41
CA LEU A 456 -9.16 -1.86 -0.77
C LEU A 456 -8.05 -2.29 -1.74
N PRO A 457 -6.85 -1.70 -1.62
CA PRO A 457 -5.67 -2.08 -2.38
C PRO A 457 -5.39 -3.58 -2.25
N SER A 458 -5.89 -4.34 -3.22
CA SER A 458 -5.62 -5.75 -3.38
C SER A 458 -4.41 -5.88 -4.30
N ARG A 459 -3.49 -6.80 -4.00
CA ARG A 459 -2.35 -7.15 -4.88
C ARG A 459 -2.80 -7.21 -6.35
N ARG A 460 -1.97 -6.66 -7.25
CA ARG A 460 -2.25 -6.33 -8.67
C ARG A 460 -3.29 -7.23 -9.35
N VAL A 461 -4.14 -6.59 -10.15
CA VAL A 461 -4.92 -7.28 -11.20
C VAL A 461 -3.94 -8.01 -12.13
N GLY A 462 -3.91 -9.34 -12.03
CA GLY A 462 -3.05 -10.21 -12.84
C GLY A 462 -2.26 -11.23 -12.03
N ASP A 463 -2.04 -11.00 -10.74
CA ASP A 463 -1.55 -12.06 -9.86
C ASP A 463 -2.71 -13.02 -9.55
N PRO A 464 -2.56 -14.35 -9.71
CA PRO A 464 -3.51 -15.26 -9.10
C PRO A 464 -3.58 -14.88 -7.63
N VAL A 465 -4.78 -14.72 -7.07
CA VAL A 465 -4.98 -14.52 -5.62
C VAL A 465 -4.10 -15.55 -4.92
N THR A 466 -2.92 -15.14 -4.46
CA THR A 466 -2.09 -15.98 -3.64
C THR A 466 -2.83 -15.97 -2.32
N ARG A 467 -3.59 -17.03 -2.09
CA ARG A 467 -4.17 -17.29 -0.77
C ARG A 467 -3.01 -17.18 0.21
N PHE A 468 -3.21 -16.42 1.28
CA PHE A 468 -2.22 -16.27 2.32
C PHE A 468 -1.73 -17.66 2.77
N ASP A 469 -0.43 -17.86 2.76
CA ASP A 469 0.16 -19.16 3.02
C ASP A 469 0.26 -19.41 4.53
N VAL A 470 -0.78 -20.02 5.08
CA VAL A 470 -0.82 -20.50 6.47
C VAL A 470 -0.03 -21.80 6.54
N GLN A 471 1.20 -21.76 7.07
CA GLN A 471 2.01 -22.94 7.27
C GLN A 471 1.95 -23.40 8.73
N ALA A 472 1.54 -24.64 8.96
CA ALA A 472 1.56 -25.24 10.29
C ALA A 472 2.97 -25.74 10.61
N HIS A 473 3.73 -24.97 11.42
CA HIS A 473 5.08 -25.32 11.85
C HIS A 473 5.07 -26.67 12.56
N ARG A 474 5.79 -27.65 12.00
CA ARG A 474 5.84 -29.05 12.47
C ARG A 474 4.47 -29.70 12.69
N GLY A 475 3.48 -29.32 11.87
CA GLY A 475 2.09 -29.77 12.01
C GLY A 475 1.26 -29.05 13.08
N GLY A 476 1.75 -27.91 13.60
CA GLY A 476 1.10 -27.11 14.64
C GLY A 476 1.58 -27.51 16.03
N LEU A 477 2.88 -27.34 16.29
CA LEU A 477 3.56 -27.66 17.55
C LEU A 477 2.81 -27.12 18.78
N GLY A 478 2.26 -25.91 18.69
CA GLY A 478 1.49 -25.30 19.78
C GLY A 478 0.18 -26.00 20.10
N LEU A 479 -0.34 -26.80 19.16
CA LEU A 479 -1.65 -27.46 19.25
C LEU A 479 -1.57 -28.95 19.60
N THR A 480 -0.47 -29.61 19.25
CA THR A 480 -0.29 -31.06 19.43
C THR A 480 1.18 -31.46 19.31
N THR A 481 1.54 -32.70 19.66
CA THR A 481 2.90 -33.23 19.50
C THR A 481 3.43 -33.02 18.07
N GLU A 482 4.56 -32.31 17.97
CA GLU A 482 5.23 -31.92 16.70
C GLU A 482 5.63 -33.12 15.85
N GLU A 483 5.70 -32.93 14.52
CA GLU A 483 6.25 -33.90 13.57
C GLU A 483 5.58 -35.27 13.57
N THR A 484 4.33 -35.34 14.04
CA THR A 484 3.53 -36.56 14.07
C THR A 484 2.48 -36.61 12.96
N PRO A 485 2.14 -37.82 12.45
CA PRO A 485 1.01 -37.98 11.52
C PRO A 485 -0.30 -37.39 12.05
N GLN A 486 -0.53 -37.48 13.36
CA GLN A 486 -1.68 -36.90 14.05
C GLN A 486 -1.64 -35.37 14.05
N GLY A 487 -0.46 -34.77 14.24
CA GLY A 487 -0.27 -33.33 14.13
C GLY A 487 -0.61 -32.81 12.74
N PHE A 488 -0.02 -33.41 11.71
CA PHE A 488 -0.35 -33.08 10.32
C PHE A 488 -1.82 -33.30 9.99
N SER A 489 -2.44 -34.38 10.48
CA SER A 489 -3.88 -34.63 10.32
C SER A 489 -4.73 -33.53 10.95
N LYS A 490 -4.35 -33.06 12.16
CA LYS A 490 -5.02 -31.95 12.85
C LYS A 490 -4.87 -30.64 12.08
N ALA A 491 -3.69 -30.32 11.58
CA ALA A 491 -3.44 -29.13 10.74
C ALA A 491 -4.28 -29.16 9.45
N LEU A 492 -4.37 -30.31 8.78
CA LEU A 492 -5.24 -30.50 7.60
C LEU A 492 -6.72 -30.30 7.95
N ALA A 493 -7.19 -30.87 9.05
CA ALA A 493 -8.57 -30.74 9.50
C ALA A 493 -8.93 -29.30 9.91
N LEU A 494 -7.97 -28.56 10.46
CA LEU A 494 -8.09 -27.13 10.78
C LEU A 494 -8.16 -26.27 9.51
N GLY A 495 -7.42 -26.66 8.46
CA GLY A 495 -7.40 -26.00 7.16
C GLY A 495 -6.19 -25.09 6.95
N VAL A 496 -5.00 -25.64 7.01
CA VAL A 496 -3.80 -24.88 6.61
C VAL A 496 -3.58 -24.93 5.10
N SER A 497 -2.81 -23.98 4.58
CA SER A 497 -2.36 -23.98 3.18
C SER A 497 -1.22 -24.98 2.98
N THR A 498 -0.34 -25.07 3.99
CA THR A 498 0.92 -25.80 3.90
C THR A 498 1.21 -26.55 5.20
N LEU A 499 1.68 -27.79 5.08
CA LEU A 499 2.29 -28.53 6.18
C LEU A 499 3.79 -28.26 6.14
N GLU A 500 4.30 -27.62 7.18
CA GLU A 500 5.74 -27.41 7.37
C GLU A 500 6.27 -28.53 8.26
N LEU A 501 7.46 -29.04 7.94
CA LEU A 501 8.06 -30.19 8.61
C LEU A 501 9.58 -30.26 8.42
N ASP A 502 10.24 -30.84 9.40
CA ASP A 502 11.67 -31.04 9.44
C ASP A 502 12.08 -32.48 9.13
N THR A 503 13.13 -32.66 8.34
CA THR A 503 13.69 -34.00 8.07
C THR A 503 15.08 -34.19 8.65
N GLN A 504 15.42 -35.44 8.95
CA GLN A 504 16.77 -35.94 9.25
C GLN A 504 16.97 -37.29 8.54
N VAL A 505 18.23 -37.71 8.38
CA VAL A 505 18.57 -39.00 7.75
C VAL A 505 19.30 -39.91 8.75
N THR A 506 18.79 -41.13 8.91
CA THR A 506 19.36 -42.16 9.79
C THR A 506 20.63 -42.78 9.20
N GLN A 507 21.39 -43.50 10.04
CA GLN A 507 22.61 -44.21 9.63
C GLN A 507 22.39 -45.14 8.43
N ASP A 508 21.24 -45.82 8.39
CA ASP A 508 20.82 -46.73 7.31
C ASP A 508 20.08 -46.03 6.16
N GLY A 509 20.03 -44.69 6.18
CA GLY A 509 19.57 -43.85 5.06
C GLY A 509 18.07 -43.63 4.98
N ALA A 510 17.31 -43.88 6.05
CA ALA A 510 15.89 -43.56 6.11
C ALA A 510 15.67 -42.08 6.42
N VAL A 511 14.67 -41.47 5.77
CA VAL A 511 14.27 -40.07 6.04
C VAL A 511 13.22 -40.05 7.13
N VAL A 512 13.61 -39.58 8.31
CA VAL A 512 12.74 -39.42 9.47
C VAL A 512 12.33 -37.95 9.64
N VAL A 513 11.18 -37.73 10.26
CA VAL A 513 10.61 -36.41 10.49
C VAL A 513 10.86 -36.00 11.94
N THR A 514 11.74 -35.03 12.12
CA THR A 514 12.17 -34.51 13.43
C THR A 514 13.01 -33.26 13.22
N HIS A 515 12.80 -32.25 14.06
CA HIS A 515 13.56 -30.99 14.01
C HIS A 515 15.04 -31.17 14.34
N ASP A 516 15.31 -31.86 15.45
CA ASP A 516 16.64 -31.88 16.05
C ASP A 516 17.52 -32.96 15.44
N ARG A 517 18.77 -32.62 15.16
CA ARG A 517 19.81 -33.58 14.73
C ARG A 517 20.20 -34.58 15.82
N GLN A 518 19.95 -34.23 17.08
CA GLN A 518 20.15 -35.10 18.25
C GLN A 518 18.79 -35.45 18.86
N VAL A 519 18.62 -36.70 19.29
CA VAL A 519 17.40 -37.14 19.99
C VAL A 519 17.31 -36.41 21.33
N GLN A 520 16.44 -35.42 21.43
CA GLN A 520 16.30 -34.61 22.64
C GLN A 520 15.46 -35.33 23.69
N ALA A 521 16.00 -35.41 24.92
CA ALA A 521 15.32 -36.01 26.07
C ALA A 521 14.03 -35.28 26.46
N VAL A 522 13.85 -34.02 26.05
CA VAL A 522 12.61 -33.27 26.29
C VAL A 522 11.49 -33.66 25.33
N LYS A 523 11.79 -34.33 24.22
CA LYS A 523 10.81 -34.73 23.19
C LYS A 523 10.59 -36.24 23.15
N CYS A 524 11.67 -37.01 23.25
CA CYS A 524 11.62 -38.47 23.15
C CYS A 524 12.21 -39.14 24.39
N ARG A 525 11.67 -40.33 24.72
CA ARG A 525 12.25 -41.24 25.72
C ARG A 525 12.54 -42.61 25.12
N ASP A 526 13.58 -43.24 25.63
CA ASP A 526 13.86 -44.64 25.37
C ASP A 526 12.76 -45.54 25.95
N THR A 527 12.38 -46.59 25.22
CA THR A 527 11.43 -47.61 25.70
C THR A 527 12.11 -48.97 25.89
N ALA A 528 12.86 -49.42 24.88
CA ALA A 528 13.63 -50.66 24.89
C ALA A 528 14.68 -50.63 23.76
N PRO A 529 15.81 -51.36 23.91
CA PRO A 529 16.75 -51.54 22.82
C PRO A 529 16.15 -52.41 21.70
N VAL A 530 16.60 -52.20 20.46
CA VAL A 530 16.20 -53.04 19.30
C VAL A 530 16.61 -54.50 19.49
N THR A 531 17.78 -54.73 20.07
CA THR A 531 18.27 -56.07 20.45
C THR A 531 18.87 -56.05 21.85
N PRO A 532 18.76 -57.14 22.63
CA PRO A 532 19.42 -57.23 23.93
C PRO A 532 20.93 -56.98 23.81
N GLY A 533 21.45 -55.99 24.55
CA GLY A 533 22.86 -55.62 24.51
C GLY A 533 23.27 -54.71 23.34
N ASP A 534 22.31 -54.08 22.66
CA ASP A 534 22.60 -53.02 21.69
C ASP A 534 23.51 -51.96 22.32
N ARG A 535 24.71 -51.80 21.75
CA ARG A 535 25.74 -50.87 22.23
C ARG A 535 25.32 -49.43 22.08
N GLU A 536 24.39 -49.16 21.16
CA GLU A 536 23.90 -47.82 20.94
C GLU A 536 22.77 -47.44 21.90
N TYR A 537 22.27 -48.34 22.75
CA TYR A 537 21.25 -48.00 23.75
C TYR A 537 21.90 -47.45 25.04
N PRO A 538 21.38 -46.37 25.67
CA PRO A 538 20.19 -45.59 25.31
C PRO A 538 20.39 -44.71 24.07
N TYR A 539 19.33 -44.52 23.29
CA TYR A 539 19.37 -43.76 22.04
C TYR A 539 19.14 -42.26 22.25
N VAL A 540 18.43 -41.87 23.31
CA VAL A 540 18.26 -40.45 23.65
C VAL A 540 19.63 -39.81 23.93
N GLY A 541 19.87 -38.64 23.34
CA GLY A 541 21.15 -37.94 23.38
C GLY A 541 22.11 -38.32 22.25
N LYS A 542 21.74 -39.19 21.31
CA LYS A 542 22.55 -39.51 20.13
C LYS A 542 22.11 -38.75 18.90
N PHE A 543 23.01 -38.60 17.93
CA PHE A 543 22.68 -38.00 16.65
C PHE A 543 21.85 -38.97 15.81
N ILE A 544 20.86 -38.44 15.09
CA ILE A 544 20.00 -39.24 14.22
C ILE A 544 20.84 -39.95 13.15
N THR A 545 21.89 -39.31 12.64
CA THR A 545 22.80 -39.91 11.64
C THR A 545 23.60 -41.12 12.15
N ASP A 546 23.69 -41.32 13.47
CA ASP A 546 24.39 -42.46 14.09
C ASP A 546 23.43 -43.61 14.45
N LEU A 547 22.13 -43.38 14.38
CA LEU A 547 21.09 -44.36 14.72
C LEU A 547 20.46 -44.93 13.46
N THR A 548 20.12 -46.21 13.48
CA THR A 548 19.31 -46.87 12.44
C THR A 548 17.83 -46.55 12.58
N LEU A 549 17.06 -46.72 11.50
CA LEU A 549 15.60 -46.57 11.54
C LEU A 549 14.95 -47.45 12.62
N ALA A 550 15.44 -48.69 12.77
CA ALA A 550 14.92 -49.61 13.78
C ALA A 550 15.09 -49.05 15.20
N GLN A 551 16.20 -48.38 15.48
CA GLN A 551 16.50 -47.80 16.79
C GLN A 551 15.61 -46.58 17.06
N VAL A 552 15.52 -45.63 16.15
CA VAL A 552 14.65 -44.44 16.34
C VAL A 552 13.16 -44.81 16.42
N GLN A 553 12.73 -45.91 15.78
CA GLN A 553 11.36 -46.45 15.88
C GLN A 553 11.03 -47.14 17.22
N THR A 554 12.00 -47.26 18.13
CA THR A 554 11.75 -47.68 19.52
C THR A 554 11.38 -46.51 20.44
N LEU A 555 11.67 -45.27 20.04
CA LEU A 555 11.47 -44.09 20.87
C LEU A 555 9.98 -43.74 20.99
N ASP A 556 9.59 -43.30 22.19
CA ASP A 556 8.29 -42.65 22.43
C ASP A 556 8.50 -41.13 22.43
N CYS A 557 8.14 -40.50 21.31
CA CYS A 557 8.32 -39.07 21.03
C CYS A 557 7.07 -38.23 21.30
N GLY A 558 6.10 -38.78 22.01
CA GLY A 558 4.92 -38.06 22.48
C GLY A 558 4.59 -38.44 23.93
N TYR A 559 5.62 -38.66 24.74
CA TYR A 559 5.44 -39.15 26.11
C TYR A 559 5.08 -38.04 27.10
N GLN A 560 5.34 -36.77 26.76
CA GLN A 560 5.04 -35.61 27.59
C GLN A 560 4.63 -34.40 26.75
N GLN A 561 4.05 -33.41 27.41
CA GLN A 561 3.81 -32.08 26.83
C GLN A 561 5.12 -31.30 26.76
N LEU A 562 5.37 -30.60 25.66
CA LEU A 562 6.58 -29.80 25.50
C LEU A 562 6.53 -28.56 26.44
N PRO A 563 7.60 -28.28 27.21
CA PRO A 563 7.68 -27.07 28.01
C PRO A 563 7.45 -25.81 27.16
N GLY A 564 6.64 -24.88 27.67
CA GLY A 564 6.28 -23.65 26.96
C GLY A 564 4.99 -23.73 26.13
N HIS A 565 4.42 -24.93 25.93
CA HIS A 565 3.18 -25.12 25.15
C HIS A 565 2.05 -25.73 26.00
N PRO A 566 1.46 -24.98 26.94
CA PRO A 566 0.49 -25.53 27.89
C PRO A 566 -0.82 -26.01 27.24
N ALA A 567 -1.14 -25.54 26.04
CA ALA A 567 -2.32 -25.94 25.27
C ALA A 567 -2.08 -27.16 24.36
N GLN A 568 -0.82 -27.62 24.24
CA GLN A 568 -0.44 -28.71 23.35
C GLN A 568 -1.06 -30.03 23.81
N GLN A 569 -1.76 -30.71 22.90
CA GLN A 569 -2.29 -32.05 23.12
C GLN A 569 -1.21 -33.11 22.89
N VAL A 570 -1.05 -34.03 23.84
CA VAL A 570 -0.01 -35.07 23.77
C VAL A 570 -0.54 -36.29 23.02
N VAL A 571 0.20 -36.72 21.99
CA VAL A 571 -0.04 -37.97 21.26
C VAL A 571 0.78 -39.09 21.89
N THR A 572 0.20 -39.76 22.89
CA THR A 572 0.93 -40.76 23.72
C THR A 572 1.44 -41.95 22.90
N GLY A 573 2.69 -42.34 23.10
CA GLY A 573 3.26 -43.55 22.50
C GLY A 573 3.58 -43.42 21.01
N VAL A 574 3.57 -42.20 20.48
CA VAL A 574 3.90 -41.95 19.07
C VAL A 574 5.40 -42.13 18.83
N LYS A 575 5.73 -42.78 17.73
CA LYS A 575 7.10 -42.99 17.29
C LYS A 575 7.53 -41.86 16.38
N MET A 576 8.85 -41.66 16.25
CA MET A 576 9.40 -40.76 15.24
C MET A 576 8.88 -41.16 13.85
N ALA A 577 8.25 -40.25 13.13
CA ALA A 577 7.66 -40.55 11.84
C ALA A 577 8.72 -40.66 10.75
N GLN A 578 8.38 -41.32 9.65
CA GLN A 578 9.14 -41.22 8.40
C GLN A 578 8.44 -40.25 7.45
N LEU A 579 9.19 -39.66 6.51
CA LEU A 579 8.61 -38.72 5.55
C LEU A 579 7.45 -39.34 4.74
N ARG A 580 7.55 -40.64 4.42
CA ARG A 580 6.48 -41.43 3.79
C ARG A 580 5.16 -41.42 4.56
N ASP A 581 5.21 -41.30 5.89
CA ASP A 581 4.02 -41.32 6.75
C ASP A 581 3.25 -40.00 6.61
N VAL A 582 3.93 -38.88 6.44
CA VAL A 582 3.31 -37.57 6.18
C VAL A 582 2.60 -37.57 4.82
N PHE A 583 3.24 -38.12 3.79
CA PHE A 583 2.59 -38.29 2.48
C PHE A 583 1.39 -39.24 2.55
N ALA A 584 1.40 -40.24 3.44
CA ALA A 584 0.24 -41.09 3.68
C ALA A 584 -0.92 -40.30 4.33
N VAL A 585 -0.64 -39.37 5.26
CA VAL A 585 -1.64 -38.49 5.86
C VAL A 585 -2.31 -37.60 4.80
N VAL A 586 -1.54 -36.96 3.91
CA VAL A 586 -2.09 -36.14 2.82
C VAL A 586 -3.04 -36.95 1.94
N ARG A 587 -2.66 -38.19 1.59
CA ARG A 587 -3.50 -39.11 0.80
C ARG A 587 -4.76 -39.53 1.55
N ALA A 588 -4.67 -39.85 2.84
CA ALA A 588 -5.80 -40.23 3.68
C ALA A 588 -6.86 -39.12 3.78
N HIS A 589 -6.43 -37.86 3.80
CA HIS A 589 -7.32 -36.69 3.77
C HIS A 589 -7.78 -36.29 2.37
N ARG A 590 -7.24 -36.92 1.30
CA ARG A 590 -7.39 -36.47 -0.10
C ARG A 590 -7.08 -34.97 -0.26
N ALA A 591 -6.05 -34.51 0.43
CA ALA A 591 -5.71 -33.09 0.54
C ALA A 591 -4.91 -32.60 -0.68
N TRP A 592 -5.43 -32.79 -1.89
CA TRP A 592 -4.68 -32.54 -3.13
C TRP A 592 -4.31 -31.08 -3.42
N GLY A 593 -4.89 -30.15 -2.66
CA GLY A 593 -4.60 -28.72 -2.76
C GLY A 593 -3.71 -28.19 -1.63
N VAL A 594 -3.27 -29.03 -0.69
CA VAL A 594 -2.31 -28.64 0.34
C VAL A 594 -0.90 -28.61 -0.26
N ARG A 595 -0.02 -27.80 0.31
CA ARG A 595 1.42 -27.84 0.05
C ARG A 595 2.15 -28.55 1.19
N LEU A 596 3.37 -29.01 0.92
CA LEU A 596 4.32 -29.44 1.94
C LEU A 596 5.59 -28.60 1.79
N ASN A 597 6.05 -27.99 2.87
CA ASN A 597 7.31 -27.26 2.93
C ASN A 597 8.32 -28.07 3.76
N ILE A 598 9.15 -28.86 3.07
CA ILE A 598 10.01 -29.87 3.70
C ILE A 598 11.39 -29.26 3.97
N GLU A 599 11.77 -29.14 5.24
CA GLU A 599 13.10 -28.67 5.63
C GLU A 599 14.15 -29.79 5.60
N THR A 600 15.26 -29.56 4.92
CA THR A 600 16.47 -30.38 5.06
C THR A 600 17.36 -29.82 6.16
N LYS A 601 17.38 -30.45 7.34
CA LYS A 601 18.21 -30.05 8.48
C LYS A 601 19.68 -30.46 8.32
N VAL A 602 20.31 -30.02 7.23
CA VAL A 602 21.77 -30.16 7.05
C VAL A 602 22.47 -29.12 7.91
N GLU A 603 23.38 -29.56 8.76
CA GLU A 603 24.07 -28.69 9.71
C GLU A 603 25.39 -28.19 9.12
N ALA A 604 25.36 -27.05 8.44
CA ALA A 604 26.55 -26.52 7.75
C ALA A 604 27.68 -26.12 8.73
N GLY A 605 27.35 -25.70 9.94
CA GLY A 605 28.31 -25.32 10.97
C GLY A 605 28.96 -26.50 11.71
N ALA A 606 28.36 -27.70 11.63
CA ALA A 606 28.84 -28.93 12.25
C ALA A 606 28.42 -30.15 11.40
N PRO A 607 28.98 -30.28 10.18
CA PRO A 607 28.51 -31.24 9.19
C PRO A 607 28.66 -32.71 9.62
N GLU A 608 29.51 -33.00 10.61
CA GLU A 608 29.64 -34.33 11.21
C GLU A 608 28.44 -34.77 12.05
N GLN A 609 27.54 -33.85 12.42
CA GLN A 609 26.38 -34.12 13.28
C GLN A 609 25.11 -34.48 12.49
N THR A 610 25.20 -34.46 11.15
CA THR A 610 24.10 -34.80 10.23
C THR A 610 24.62 -35.67 9.09
N ALA A 611 23.74 -36.32 8.33
CA ALA A 611 24.16 -37.06 7.16
C ALA A 611 24.82 -36.12 6.14
N PRO A 612 25.83 -36.58 5.37
CA PRO A 612 26.48 -35.76 4.34
C PRO A 612 25.46 -35.11 3.40
N ARG A 613 25.63 -33.81 3.12
CA ARG A 613 24.68 -32.96 2.38
C ARG A 613 24.11 -33.63 1.14
N GLU A 614 24.96 -34.17 0.27
CA GLU A 614 24.55 -34.80 -0.99
C GLU A 614 23.74 -36.07 -0.76
N LEU A 615 24.11 -36.88 0.23
CA LEU A 615 23.35 -38.06 0.62
C LEU A 615 21.98 -37.64 1.18
N PHE A 616 21.96 -36.66 2.06
CA PHE A 616 20.75 -36.16 2.70
C PHE A 616 19.72 -35.69 1.66
N VAL A 617 20.12 -34.75 0.82
CA VAL A 617 19.24 -34.16 -0.21
C VAL A 617 18.76 -35.24 -1.18
N LYS A 618 19.64 -36.17 -1.57
CA LYS A 618 19.28 -37.30 -2.43
C LYS A 618 18.20 -38.17 -1.80
N ARG A 619 18.31 -38.53 -0.51
CA ARG A 619 17.30 -39.35 0.19
C ARG A 619 15.95 -38.66 0.28
N VAL A 620 15.93 -37.37 0.62
CA VAL A 620 14.68 -36.59 0.67
C VAL A 620 14.03 -36.52 -0.71
N ARG A 621 14.81 -36.25 -1.76
CA ARG A 621 14.33 -36.23 -3.15
C ARG A 621 13.78 -37.58 -3.62
N GLU A 622 14.41 -38.70 -3.23
CA GLU A 622 13.95 -40.06 -3.53
C GLU A 622 12.56 -40.34 -2.91
N GLU A 623 12.33 -39.94 -1.66
CA GLU A 623 11.03 -40.05 -0.99
C GLU A 623 9.97 -39.14 -1.64
N ILE A 624 10.32 -37.89 -1.98
CA ILE A 624 9.42 -36.96 -2.69
C ILE A 624 9.01 -37.55 -4.04
N ALA A 625 9.95 -38.02 -4.85
CA ALA A 625 9.66 -38.60 -6.16
C ALA A 625 8.76 -39.84 -6.06
N THR A 626 9.00 -40.69 -5.05
CA THR A 626 8.21 -41.92 -4.83
C THR A 626 6.80 -41.62 -4.33
N SER A 627 6.58 -40.47 -3.67
CA SER A 627 5.29 -40.10 -3.09
C SER A 627 4.17 -39.87 -4.13
N GLY A 628 4.53 -39.48 -5.35
CA GLY A 628 3.58 -38.96 -6.36
C GLY A 628 3.00 -37.57 -6.02
N LEU A 629 3.51 -36.90 -4.99
CA LEU A 629 3.07 -35.59 -4.50
C LEU A 629 4.07 -34.47 -4.82
N GLU A 630 5.07 -34.71 -5.68
CA GLU A 630 6.14 -33.76 -6.01
C GLU A 630 5.62 -32.35 -6.34
N ARG A 631 4.49 -32.25 -7.06
CA ARG A 631 3.87 -30.97 -7.40
C ARG A 631 3.33 -30.17 -6.22
N GLN A 632 3.17 -30.77 -5.04
CA GLN A 632 2.73 -30.13 -3.80
C GLN A 632 3.90 -29.72 -2.91
N VAL A 633 5.13 -30.11 -3.24
CA VAL A 633 6.30 -29.93 -2.39
C VAL A 633 7.06 -28.65 -2.73
N THR A 634 7.48 -27.93 -1.69
CA THR A 634 8.64 -27.04 -1.70
C THR A 634 9.70 -27.62 -0.76
N VAL A 635 10.96 -27.29 -1.01
CA VAL A 635 12.08 -27.68 -0.13
C VAL A 635 12.70 -26.42 0.45
N GLN A 636 12.81 -26.38 1.78
CA GLN A 636 13.43 -25.29 2.51
C GLN A 636 14.71 -25.74 3.22
N SER A 637 15.65 -24.82 3.44
CA SER A 637 16.90 -25.12 4.15
C SER A 637 17.60 -23.84 4.58
N PHE A 638 18.23 -23.86 5.77
CA PHE A 638 19.24 -22.85 6.15
C PHE A 638 20.57 -23.09 5.42
N ASP A 639 20.86 -24.34 5.09
CA ASP A 639 22.00 -24.69 4.26
C ASP A 639 21.61 -24.49 2.78
N TRP A 640 21.99 -23.36 2.21
CA TRP A 640 21.73 -23.02 0.81
C TRP A 640 22.54 -23.88 -0.15
N GLY A 641 23.62 -24.52 0.31
CA GLY A 641 24.30 -25.58 -0.44
C GLY A 641 23.38 -26.77 -0.68
N ALA A 642 22.56 -27.14 0.31
CA ALA A 642 21.55 -28.19 0.15
C ALA A 642 20.47 -27.80 -0.88
N LEU A 643 20.06 -26.52 -0.91
CA LEU A 643 19.14 -25.99 -1.92
C LEU A 643 19.70 -26.12 -3.34
N ARG A 644 20.98 -25.75 -3.53
CA ARG A 644 21.67 -25.91 -4.83
C ARG A 644 21.71 -27.36 -5.28
N VAL A 645 22.07 -28.28 -4.37
CA VAL A 645 22.06 -29.73 -4.67
C VAL A 645 20.65 -30.21 -5.01
N MET A 646 19.61 -29.72 -4.32
CA MET A 646 18.22 -30.07 -4.63
C MET A 646 17.82 -29.56 -6.03
N HIS A 647 18.20 -28.33 -6.38
CA HIS A 647 17.95 -27.77 -7.71
C HIS A 647 18.58 -28.64 -8.81
N ASP A 648 19.84 -29.05 -8.63
CA ASP A 648 20.54 -29.89 -9.61
C ASP A 648 19.88 -31.27 -9.78
N LEU A 649 19.34 -31.84 -8.69
CA LEU A 649 18.70 -33.16 -8.68
C LEU A 649 17.23 -33.14 -9.13
N ALA A 650 16.52 -32.03 -8.92
CA ALA A 650 15.08 -31.87 -9.14
C ALA A 650 14.69 -30.39 -9.37
N PRO A 651 15.05 -29.80 -10.53
CA PRO A 651 14.91 -28.36 -10.79
C PRO A 651 13.45 -27.87 -10.84
N ALA A 652 12.48 -28.79 -10.92
CA ALA A 652 11.05 -28.46 -10.91
C ALA A 652 10.49 -28.23 -9.50
N ILE A 653 11.21 -28.63 -8.44
CA ILE A 653 10.79 -28.41 -7.06
C ILE A 653 11.17 -26.97 -6.67
N PRO A 654 10.19 -26.12 -6.30
CA PRO A 654 10.49 -24.77 -5.83
C PRO A 654 11.23 -24.79 -4.50
N LEU A 655 12.21 -23.90 -4.36
CA LEU A 655 13.07 -23.82 -3.19
C LEU A 655 12.75 -22.60 -2.34
N VAL A 656 12.98 -22.74 -1.03
CA VAL A 656 12.72 -21.72 -0.02
C VAL A 656 14.01 -21.47 0.76
N ALA A 657 14.53 -20.24 0.70
CA ALA A 657 15.75 -19.87 1.40
C ALA A 657 15.45 -19.44 2.83
N LEU A 658 15.75 -20.31 3.82
CA LEU A 658 15.68 -19.95 5.24
C LEU A 658 16.90 -19.10 5.62
N THR A 659 16.69 -18.11 6.48
CA THR A 659 17.80 -17.34 7.04
C THR A 659 17.49 -16.73 8.40
N ASN A 660 18.55 -16.35 9.10
CA ASN A 660 18.55 -15.38 10.19
C ASN A 660 19.75 -14.43 10.01
N ASP A 661 19.80 -13.35 10.79
CA ASP A 661 20.84 -12.33 10.71
C ASP A 661 22.25 -12.93 10.87
N ASP A 662 22.42 -13.84 11.83
CA ASP A 662 23.72 -14.42 12.18
C ASP A 662 24.30 -15.33 11.07
N PHE A 663 23.46 -16.02 10.30
CA PHE A 663 23.91 -17.00 9.30
C PHE A 663 24.40 -16.35 8.01
N LEU A 664 24.02 -15.11 7.75
CA LEU A 664 24.55 -14.35 6.61
C LEU A 664 26.04 -14.02 6.81
N GLN A 665 26.47 -13.82 8.06
CA GLN A 665 27.83 -13.43 8.44
C GLN A 665 28.32 -12.16 7.71
N VAL A 666 27.43 -11.18 7.49
CA VAL A 666 27.76 -9.91 6.84
C VAL A 666 28.94 -9.22 7.53
N GLY A 667 29.94 -8.80 6.75
CA GLY A 667 31.16 -8.17 7.22
C GLY A 667 32.21 -9.13 7.81
N GLN A 668 31.96 -10.45 7.81
CA GLN A 668 32.97 -11.45 8.19
C GLN A 668 33.77 -11.88 6.96
N PRO A 669 35.07 -12.19 7.10
CA PRO A 669 35.88 -12.60 5.96
C PRO A 669 35.44 -13.94 5.34
N GLY A 670 35.01 -13.89 4.09
CA GLY A 670 34.75 -15.06 3.24
C GLY A 670 33.33 -15.60 3.35
N ALA A 671 32.99 -16.51 2.43
CA ALA A 671 31.65 -17.07 2.33
C ALA A 671 31.21 -17.79 3.61
N SER A 672 30.01 -17.44 4.09
CA SER A 672 29.37 -18.16 5.20
C SER A 672 29.18 -19.64 4.85
N PRO A 673 29.46 -20.57 5.79
CA PRO A 673 29.22 -22.01 5.58
C PRO A 673 27.78 -22.34 5.17
N TRP A 674 26.83 -21.49 5.59
CA TRP A 674 25.39 -21.66 5.35
C TRP A 674 24.97 -21.28 3.94
N LEU A 675 25.64 -20.35 3.28
CA LEU A 675 25.19 -19.78 2.01
C LEU A 675 25.69 -20.57 0.79
N GLY A 676 26.12 -21.81 0.99
CA GLY A 676 26.47 -22.72 -0.11
C GLY A 676 27.60 -22.20 -0.99
N GLY A 677 28.54 -21.43 -0.43
CA GLY A 677 29.67 -20.82 -1.14
C GLY A 677 29.42 -19.42 -1.69
N LEU A 678 28.26 -18.81 -1.41
CA LEU A 678 28.05 -17.37 -1.61
C LEU A 678 28.58 -16.58 -0.42
N ASP A 679 29.11 -15.40 -0.69
CA ASP A 679 29.44 -14.41 0.32
C ASP A 679 28.36 -13.32 0.31
N ALA A 680 27.74 -13.04 1.46
CA ALA A 680 26.69 -12.03 1.55
C ALA A 680 27.24 -10.62 1.25
N ASP A 681 28.53 -10.38 1.48
CA ASP A 681 29.18 -9.09 1.24
C ASP A 681 29.30 -8.76 -0.26
N ASP A 682 29.33 -9.78 -1.13
CA ASP A 682 29.29 -9.59 -2.60
C ASP A 682 27.95 -8.96 -3.06
N PHE A 683 26.93 -9.02 -2.20
CA PHE A 683 25.61 -8.42 -2.40
C PHE A 683 25.38 -7.21 -1.48
N GLY A 684 26.44 -6.67 -0.87
CA GLY A 684 26.33 -5.55 0.07
C GLY A 684 25.61 -5.89 1.37
N GLY A 685 25.60 -7.18 1.76
CA GLY A 685 24.85 -7.68 2.91
C GLY A 685 23.35 -7.88 2.63
N ASP A 686 22.91 -7.73 1.38
CA ASP A 686 21.50 -7.88 1.01
C ASP A 686 21.10 -9.36 0.87
N PHE A 687 20.43 -9.87 1.90
CA PHE A 687 19.82 -11.21 1.91
C PHE A 687 18.94 -11.48 0.68
N VAL A 688 18.10 -10.53 0.28
CA VAL A 688 17.14 -10.73 -0.82
C VAL A 688 17.90 -10.98 -2.11
N ALA A 689 18.89 -10.13 -2.40
CA ALA A 689 19.72 -10.27 -3.60
C ALA A 689 20.58 -11.54 -3.58
N ALA A 690 21.15 -11.89 -2.42
CA ALA A 690 21.95 -13.10 -2.27
C ALA A 690 21.11 -14.38 -2.51
N ALA A 691 19.89 -14.42 -1.98
CA ALA A 691 18.98 -15.55 -2.17
C ALA A 691 18.43 -15.66 -3.60
N ASP A 692 18.13 -14.52 -4.24
CA ASP A 692 17.68 -14.45 -5.65
C ASP A 692 18.73 -15.01 -6.63
N ALA A 693 20.01 -14.94 -6.25
CA ALA A 693 21.10 -15.51 -7.04
C ALA A 693 21.11 -17.05 -7.08
N ILE A 694 20.31 -17.73 -6.25
CA ILE A 694 20.24 -19.19 -6.20
C ILE A 694 19.14 -19.71 -7.13
N PRO A 695 19.48 -20.49 -8.18
CA PRO A 695 18.49 -21.06 -9.08
C PRO A 695 17.44 -21.90 -8.36
N GLY A 696 16.17 -21.69 -8.70
CA GLY A 696 15.04 -22.41 -8.13
C GLY A 696 14.50 -21.85 -6.82
N VAL A 697 15.20 -20.90 -6.18
CA VAL A 697 14.63 -20.14 -5.06
C VAL A 697 13.45 -19.32 -5.57
N SER A 698 12.33 -19.45 -4.87
CA SER A 698 11.07 -18.77 -5.22
C SER A 698 10.40 -18.14 -4.00
N THR A 699 10.95 -18.39 -2.80
CA THR A 699 10.42 -17.89 -1.54
C THR A 699 11.57 -17.68 -0.57
N LEU A 700 11.51 -16.57 0.15
CA LEU A 700 12.37 -16.23 1.27
C LEU A 700 11.64 -16.58 2.56
N SER A 701 12.33 -17.23 3.49
CA SER A 701 11.80 -17.58 4.81
C SER A 701 12.73 -17.03 5.92
N PRO A 702 12.73 -15.71 6.12
CA PRO A 702 13.54 -15.08 7.17
C PRO A 702 12.94 -15.21 8.57
N VAL A 703 13.77 -15.04 9.60
CA VAL A 703 13.28 -14.83 10.96
C VAL A 703 12.38 -13.59 11.04
N ALA A 704 11.30 -13.66 11.82
CA ALA A 704 10.38 -12.54 11.97
C ALA A 704 11.04 -11.29 12.60
N GLY A 705 11.81 -11.47 13.66
CA GLY A 705 12.43 -10.38 14.39
C GLY A 705 13.59 -10.79 15.29
N LEU A 706 14.18 -9.80 15.94
CA LEU A 706 15.35 -9.92 16.81
C LEU A 706 15.07 -9.26 18.17
N PRO A 707 15.36 -9.92 19.30
CA PRO A 707 15.86 -11.30 19.39
C PRO A 707 14.84 -12.31 18.84
N GLN A 708 15.32 -13.43 18.29
CA GLN A 708 14.49 -14.43 17.58
C GLN A 708 13.30 -14.96 18.40
N SER A 709 13.44 -15.04 19.72
CA SER A 709 12.37 -15.48 20.62
C SER A 709 11.42 -14.37 21.08
N GLY A 710 11.65 -13.13 20.66
CA GLY A 710 10.85 -11.99 21.04
C GLY A 710 9.62 -11.82 20.14
N LYS A 711 8.75 -10.92 20.53
CA LYS A 711 7.53 -10.56 19.79
C LYS A 711 7.16 -9.09 19.96
N THR A 712 6.15 -8.66 19.19
CA THR A 712 5.59 -7.31 19.28
C THR A 712 5.18 -6.98 20.71
N GLY A 713 5.72 -5.88 21.24
CA GLY A 713 5.49 -5.42 22.61
C GLY A 713 6.58 -5.79 23.61
N ASP A 714 7.48 -6.72 23.27
CA ASP A 714 8.65 -7.02 24.09
C ASP A 714 9.70 -5.89 24.02
N ALA A 715 10.34 -5.60 25.15
CA ALA A 715 11.38 -4.60 25.21
C ALA A 715 12.60 -5.01 24.35
N GLY A 716 12.98 -4.16 23.40
CA GLY A 716 14.13 -4.40 22.51
C GLY A 716 13.86 -5.33 21.33
N TYR A 717 12.62 -5.82 21.16
CA TYR A 717 12.23 -6.53 19.95
C TYR A 717 12.17 -5.57 18.76
N ARG A 718 12.81 -5.97 17.66
CA ARG A 718 12.76 -5.29 16.37
C ARG A 718 12.43 -6.29 15.28
N PHE A 719 11.65 -5.87 14.30
CA PHE A 719 11.42 -6.68 13.12
C PHE A 719 12.72 -6.82 12.31
N TYR A 720 12.99 -8.05 11.88
CA TYR A 720 14.02 -8.36 10.88
C TYR A 720 13.36 -8.46 9.52
N THR A 721 12.18 -9.09 9.47
CA THR A 721 11.30 -9.05 8.31
C THR A 721 10.43 -7.80 8.37
N ASP A 722 10.66 -6.86 7.45
CA ASP A 722 9.90 -5.62 7.35
C ASP A 722 9.32 -5.39 5.95
N ALA A 723 8.53 -4.32 5.81
CA ALA A 723 7.87 -3.99 4.55
C ALA A 723 8.86 -3.66 3.41
N ASP A 724 10.07 -3.18 3.72
CA ASP A 724 11.09 -2.88 2.71
C ASP A 724 11.67 -4.18 2.15
N MET A 725 12.05 -5.12 3.02
CA MET A 725 12.49 -6.45 2.61
C MET A 725 11.43 -7.16 1.76
N VAL A 726 10.16 -7.09 2.18
CA VAL A 726 9.03 -7.64 1.43
C VAL A 726 8.88 -6.97 0.07
N ALA A 727 8.96 -5.64 -0.01
CA ALA A 727 8.87 -4.91 -1.27
C ALA A 727 10.02 -5.27 -2.23
N ARG A 728 11.25 -5.39 -1.72
CA ARG A 728 12.42 -5.78 -2.52
C ARG A 728 12.29 -7.23 -3.02
N ALA A 729 11.88 -8.15 -2.18
CA ALA A 729 11.63 -9.54 -2.58
C ALA A 729 10.54 -9.65 -3.66
N ASN A 730 9.42 -8.94 -3.47
CA ASN A 730 8.34 -8.89 -4.45
C ASN A 730 8.80 -8.28 -5.80
N ALA A 731 9.70 -7.29 -5.77
CA ALA A 731 10.27 -6.70 -6.99
C ALA A 731 11.13 -7.71 -7.78
N SER A 732 11.76 -8.67 -7.10
CA SER A 732 12.46 -9.81 -7.70
C SER A 732 11.53 -11.00 -8.02
N GLY A 733 10.22 -10.90 -7.75
CA GLY A 733 9.27 -11.99 -7.96
C GLY A 733 9.36 -13.11 -6.92
N LEU A 734 10.05 -12.87 -5.80
CA LEU A 734 10.18 -13.79 -4.67
C LEU A 734 9.06 -13.55 -3.66
N LYS A 735 8.53 -14.63 -3.09
CA LYS A 735 7.59 -14.56 -1.95
C LYS A 735 8.34 -14.40 -0.63
N VAL A 736 7.68 -13.90 0.40
CA VAL A 736 8.25 -13.83 1.77
C VAL A 736 7.32 -14.50 2.77
N VAL A 737 7.84 -15.48 3.51
CA VAL A 737 7.09 -16.29 4.48
C VAL A 737 7.93 -16.43 5.76
N PRO A 738 7.88 -15.46 6.71
CA PRO A 738 8.73 -15.50 7.88
C PRO A 738 8.27 -16.51 8.94
N TRP A 739 9.18 -16.82 9.86
CA TRP A 739 9.01 -17.81 10.92
C TRP A 739 9.69 -17.39 12.25
N THR A 740 9.36 -17.99 13.39
CA THR A 740 8.07 -18.63 13.70
C THR A 740 7.23 -17.60 14.46
N VAL A 741 6.02 -17.33 13.99
CA VAL A 741 5.21 -16.20 14.47
C VAL A 741 3.97 -16.72 15.19
N ASP A 742 3.88 -16.50 16.50
CA ASP A 742 2.92 -17.20 17.36
C ASP A 742 1.93 -16.30 18.09
N ASP A 743 2.15 -14.99 18.12
CA ASP A 743 1.23 -14.03 18.73
C ASP A 743 0.49 -13.18 17.68
N PRO A 744 -0.78 -12.83 17.95
CA PRO A 744 -1.58 -12.03 17.02
C PRO A 744 -0.96 -10.69 16.62
N ALA A 745 -0.29 -9.99 17.54
CA ALA A 745 0.21 -8.64 17.26
C ALA A 745 1.37 -8.67 16.25
N THR A 746 2.27 -9.64 16.37
CA THR A 746 3.33 -9.87 15.37
C THR A 746 2.76 -10.40 14.05
N MET A 747 1.78 -11.32 14.09
CA MET A 747 1.08 -11.78 12.87
C MET A 747 0.45 -10.61 12.11
N GLU A 748 -0.34 -9.77 12.79
CA GLU A 748 -1.00 -8.60 12.20
C GLU A 748 0.03 -7.66 11.55
N THR A 749 1.12 -7.37 12.27
CA THR A 749 2.16 -6.46 11.78
C THR A 749 2.83 -6.99 10.51
N LEU A 750 3.16 -8.28 10.45
CA LEU A 750 3.81 -8.88 9.27
C LEU A 750 2.84 -9.03 8.09
N ILE A 751 1.57 -9.37 8.37
CA ILE A 751 0.52 -9.36 7.35
C ILE A 751 0.39 -7.95 6.74
N ASP A 752 0.38 -6.91 7.58
CA ASP A 752 0.29 -5.52 7.13
C ASP A 752 1.57 -5.05 6.41
N ALA A 753 2.72 -5.66 6.72
CA ALA A 753 3.97 -5.47 5.97
C ALA A 753 3.96 -6.15 4.58
N GLY A 754 2.95 -6.97 4.28
CA GLY A 754 2.71 -7.52 2.94
C GLY A 754 3.31 -8.89 2.67
N VAL A 755 3.71 -9.65 3.70
CA VAL A 755 4.23 -11.02 3.56
C VAL A 755 3.21 -11.94 2.86
N ASP A 756 3.70 -12.99 2.20
CA ASP A 756 2.88 -13.96 1.45
C ASP A 756 2.27 -15.04 2.32
N GLY A 757 2.84 -15.27 3.50
CA GLY A 757 2.44 -16.30 4.44
C GLY A 757 3.17 -16.16 5.76
N LEU A 758 2.85 -17.05 6.70
CA LEU A 758 3.53 -17.16 7.99
C LEU A 758 3.68 -18.64 8.37
N ILE A 759 4.83 -18.97 8.95
CA ILE A 759 5.06 -20.25 9.64
C ILE A 759 4.76 -20.03 11.13
N THR A 760 3.85 -20.82 11.69
CA THR A 760 3.35 -20.64 13.07
C THR A 760 3.11 -21.97 13.77
N ASP A 761 3.37 -22.01 15.08
CA ASP A 761 3.00 -23.10 15.97
C ASP A 761 1.49 -23.15 16.23
N TYR A 762 0.80 -22.01 16.06
CA TYR A 762 -0.61 -21.80 16.36
C TYR A 762 -1.40 -21.39 15.11
N PRO A 763 -1.56 -22.31 14.13
CA PRO A 763 -2.27 -22.01 12.88
C PRO A 763 -3.76 -21.67 13.08
N ASP A 764 -4.35 -22.03 14.23
CA ASP A 764 -5.71 -21.63 14.62
C ASP A 764 -5.78 -20.14 14.97
N VAL A 765 -4.79 -19.63 15.70
CA VAL A 765 -4.62 -18.20 16.01
C VAL A 765 -4.41 -17.41 14.74
N LEU A 766 -3.51 -17.84 13.85
CA LEU A 766 -3.28 -17.17 12.57
C LEU A 766 -4.55 -17.15 11.71
N ARG A 767 -5.31 -18.24 11.67
CA ARG A 767 -6.61 -18.26 10.97
C ARG A 767 -7.60 -17.26 11.56
N ALA A 768 -7.64 -17.10 12.89
CA ALA A 768 -8.49 -16.11 13.54
C ALA A 768 -8.06 -14.68 13.13
N VAL A 769 -6.77 -14.36 13.16
CA VAL A 769 -6.22 -13.07 12.69
C VAL A 769 -6.61 -12.81 11.24
N LEU A 770 -6.48 -13.80 10.34
CA LEU A 770 -6.90 -13.67 8.96
C LEU A 770 -8.41 -13.43 8.83
N ALA A 771 -9.23 -14.08 9.67
CA ALA A 771 -10.68 -13.85 9.73
C ALA A 771 -10.99 -12.41 10.11
N ASP A 772 -10.36 -11.92 11.16
CA ASP A 772 -10.56 -10.57 11.71
C ASP A 772 -10.11 -9.49 10.73
N LYS A 773 -9.13 -9.82 9.88
CA LYS A 773 -8.67 -8.99 8.75
C LYS A 773 -9.47 -9.18 7.45
N GLY A 774 -10.55 -9.96 7.47
CA GLY A 774 -11.41 -10.20 6.30
C GLY A 774 -10.75 -11.03 5.18
N MET A 775 -9.61 -11.67 5.46
CA MET A 775 -8.83 -12.43 4.49
C MET A 775 -9.41 -13.83 4.29
N ARG A 776 -9.36 -14.31 3.04
CA ARG A 776 -9.86 -15.64 2.69
C ARG A 776 -9.04 -16.74 3.37
N GLN A 777 -9.68 -17.52 4.24
CA GLN A 777 -9.04 -18.64 4.91
C GLN A 777 -8.85 -19.87 3.99
N PRO A 778 -7.80 -20.68 4.21
CA PRO A 778 -7.64 -21.93 3.49
C PRO A 778 -8.72 -22.95 3.89
N ARG A 779 -9.02 -23.88 2.98
CA ARG A 779 -10.10 -24.86 3.17
C ARG A 779 -9.61 -26.00 4.09
N PRO A 780 -10.44 -26.47 5.04
CA PRO A 780 -10.15 -27.67 5.81
C PRO A 780 -10.32 -28.97 4.99
N TYR A 781 -9.50 -29.97 5.33
CA TYR A 781 -9.55 -31.33 4.77
C TYR A 781 -9.94 -32.33 5.86
N ALA A 782 -11.18 -32.81 5.83
CA ALA A 782 -11.64 -33.83 6.78
C ALA A 782 -11.03 -35.20 6.47
N LEU A 783 -10.63 -35.94 7.51
CA LEU A 783 -10.17 -37.32 7.39
C LEU A 783 -11.30 -38.17 6.78
N GLN A 784 -11.00 -38.87 5.68
CA GLN A 784 -11.96 -39.79 5.08
C GLN A 784 -11.97 -41.10 5.88
N ARG A 785 -13.16 -41.59 6.22
CA ARG A 785 -13.35 -42.88 6.89
C ARG A 785 -13.11 -44.05 5.95
#